data_AF-A0A1D6M742-F1
#
_entry.id   AF-A0A1D6M742-F1
#
_cell.length_a   1.000
_cell.length_b   1.000
_cell.length_c   1.000
_cell.angle_alpha   90.00
_cell.angle_beta   90.00
_cell.angle_gamma   90.00
#
_symmetry.space_group_name_H-M   'P 1'
#
loop_
_entity.id
_entity.type
_entity.pdbx_description
1 polymer ?
#
loop_
_entity_poly.entity_id
_entity_poly.type
_entity_poly.pdbx_seq_one_letter_code
_entity_poly.pdbx_strand_id
1 'polypeptide(L)'
;MQQWSNALRSMDFFCTSKMYRASNFIPDPNQVLLDAKPLRSLAPMFPAPMGVNVNQSSTPPLVCVTPVGQFSAGFGAGNLPAFGSFTTFSATSNGVSYAGTSANGAIDATPISAYKTRSNISLDGDDDPYSGNQTERKPRRGRPPGSGRDGSNGKLKRPKPTYKNFVAGKELAFLAASSDPRDIVEAVHMTFEALRRRHLQMDETQDASRRADLKAGAIMMASNIRANSGKRVGTVPGVEIGDIFYFRMELCVIGLHAPSMGGIDYMTSKFGNDEDSVAICIVSAGGYENDDDDTDVLVYSGQGGNSRNTEERQDQKLERGNLALERSLHRKNEIRVVRGFKDPFCLTGKIYIYDGLYKIHESWKEKTRSGINCFKYKLLREPGQRDGAALWKMTQKWIDDPATRGRVLLADLSSKAETIPVSLVNEVDHEKGPAHFTYTNQVKYVRPLSSMKKLQGCGCQSVCLPGDASCACGQHNGGDLPYSSLGLLSCRKPMIYECGESCNCSTNCRNRVTQKGPRLHFEVFRTTNRGWGLRCWEPVRAGSFICEYAGEVIDELKVNLNDTEDDYIFQTVCPGEKTLKWNCGPELLGEASTYVSADEFEPLPIKISAKNMGNVSRFMNHSCSPNVFWQPVQYDHGDDGHPHIMFFALKHIPPMTELTYDYGVAGAESSGSGSRRTKNCMCGSQNCRGLF
;
A
#
# COMPACT_ATOMS: atom_id res chain seq x y z
N MET A 1 -53.41 9.31 22.00
CA MET A 1 -54.46 10.02 21.24
C MET A 1 -53.76 11.01 20.34
N GLN A 2 -53.48 10.53 19.12
CA GLN A 2 -52.65 11.14 18.09
C GLN A 2 -53.50 11.99 17.15
N GLN A 3 -52.93 13.09 16.65
CA GLN A 3 -53.17 13.53 15.29
C GLN A 3 -51.84 13.55 14.53
N TRP A 4 -51.96 13.35 13.22
CA TRP A 4 -50.93 13.30 12.17
C TRP A 4 -50.42 11.90 11.79
N SER A 5 -51.07 11.32 10.78
CA SER A 5 -50.43 10.43 9.82
C SER A 5 -51.05 10.55 8.41
N ASN A 6 -50.13 10.77 7.47
CA ASN A 6 -49.98 10.11 6.17
C ASN A 6 -50.84 10.46 4.95
N ALA A 7 -50.07 10.86 3.93
CA ALA A 7 -50.30 10.84 2.49
C ALA A 7 -50.52 9.42 1.93
N LEU A 8 -51.01 9.33 0.67
CA LEU A 8 -50.51 8.43 -0.38
C LEU A 8 -51.10 8.76 -1.78
N ARG A 9 -50.20 8.91 -2.78
CA ARG A 9 -50.20 8.51 -4.22
C ARG A 9 -51.42 8.85 -5.10
N SER A 10 -51.29 9.37 -6.33
CA SER A 10 -50.64 8.75 -7.50
C SER A 10 -50.52 9.75 -8.66
N MET A 11 -49.44 9.69 -9.44
CA MET A 11 -49.26 10.40 -10.70
C MET A 11 -48.87 9.37 -11.77
N ASP A 12 -49.70 9.26 -12.80
CA ASP A 12 -49.34 8.75 -14.13
C ASP A 12 -49.52 9.93 -15.10
N PHE A 13 -48.59 10.14 -16.03
CA PHE A 13 -48.84 10.21 -17.48
C PHE A 13 -47.58 10.64 -18.27
N PHE A 14 -47.39 9.95 -19.39
CA PHE A 14 -46.41 10.13 -20.48
C PHE A 14 -46.41 11.53 -21.10
N CYS A 15 -45.26 12.01 -21.64
CA CYS A 15 -45.02 12.13 -23.08
C CYS A 15 -43.65 12.76 -23.44
N THR A 16 -43.13 12.28 -24.57
CA THR A 16 -41.95 12.62 -25.39
C THR A 16 -41.80 14.09 -25.83
N SER A 17 -40.57 14.61 -26.01
CA SER A 17 -40.13 15.27 -27.27
C SER A 17 -38.63 15.67 -27.30
N LYS A 18 -38.10 15.76 -28.52
CA LYS A 18 -36.72 16.00 -28.99
C LYS A 18 -36.14 17.38 -28.63
N MET A 19 -34.83 17.44 -28.38
CA MET A 19 -34.04 18.68 -28.30
C MET A 19 -33.64 19.20 -29.69
N TYR A 20 -33.88 20.49 -29.94
CA TYR A 20 -33.32 21.27 -31.06
C TYR A 20 -32.23 22.23 -30.57
N ARG A 21 -31.25 22.47 -31.46
CA ARG A 21 -30.09 23.38 -31.34
C ARG A 21 -30.46 24.81 -30.91
N ALA A 22 -29.67 25.39 -30.00
CA ALA A 22 -29.69 26.81 -29.67
C ALA A 22 -28.81 27.63 -30.64
N SER A 23 -29.32 28.80 -31.01
CA SER A 23 -28.78 29.74 -31.99
C SER A 23 -28.17 30.97 -31.30
N ASN A 24 -27.28 31.64 -32.04
CA ASN A 24 -26.47 32.81 -31.67
C ASN A 24 -27.26 33.99 -31.06
N PHE A 25 -26.67 34.61 -30.02
CA PHE A 25 -27.15 35.84 -29.40
C PHE A 25 -26.20 37.01 -29.73
N ILE A 26 -26.75 38.14 -30.18
CA ILE A 26 -26.07 39.43 -30.37
C ILE A 26 -26.63 40.40 -29.32
N PRO A 27 -25.81 41.15 -28.56
CA PRO A 27 -26.30 42.12 -27.58
C PRO A 27 -26.44 43.56 -28.13
N ASP A 28 -27.42 44.26 -27.54
CA ASP A 28 -27.94 45.63 -27.76
C ASP A 28 -26.98 46.75 -27.26
N PRO A 29 -26.86 47.93 -27.92
CA PRO A 29 -25.80 48.90 -27.60
C PRO A 29 -26.28 50.05 -26.69
N ASN A 30 -26.79 49.76 -25.49
CA ASN A 30 -27.03 50.78 -24.46
C ASN A 30 -27.00 50.20 -23.04
N GLN A 31 -25.81 49.95 -22.49
CA GLN A 31 -25.62 49.85 -21.04
C GLN A 31 -24.26 50.40 -20.59
N VAL A 32 -24.36 51.11 -19.47
CA VAL A 32 -23.39 52.05 -18.88
C VAL A 32 -22.13 51.35 -18.35
N LEU A 33 -20.97 51.93 -18.67
CA LEU A 33 -19.64 51.52 -18.17
C LEU A 33 -19.54 51.72 -16.65
N LEU A 34 -19.33 50.63 -15.92
CA LEU A 34 -18.77 50.66 -14.56
C LEU A 34 -17.29 50.30 -14.64
N ASP A 35 -16.47 51.19 -14.10
CA ASP A 35 -15.02 51.19 -14.14
C ASP A 35 -14.45 50.00 -13.31
N ALA A 36 -14.05 48.93 -13.99
CA ALA A 36 -13.49 47.73 -13.36
C ALA A 36 -11.96 47.75 -13.47
N LYS A 37 -11.28 47.84 -12.31
CA LYS A 37 -9.83 47.63 -12.19
C LYS A 37 -9.43 46.26 -12.78
N PRO A 38 -8.31 46.16 -13.51
CA PRO A 38 -7.91 44.89 -14.11
C PRO A 38 -7.58 43.85 -13.03
N LEU A 39 -8.34 42.74 -13.02
CA LEU A 39 -8.00 41.53 -12.29
C LEU A 39 -6.67 40.99 -12.84
N ARG A 40 -5.71 40.73 -11.93
CA ARG A 40 -4.47 40.04 -12.26
C ARG A 40 -4.80 38.71 -12.93
N SER A 41 -4.40 38.57 -14.19
CA SER A 41 -4.44 37.30 -14.93
C SER A 41 -3.64 36.24 -14.16
N LEU A 42 -4.31 35.18 -13.72
CA LEU A 42 -3.65 33.97 -13.23
C LEU A 42 -3.09 33.23 -14.45
N ALA A 43 -1.77 33.26 -14.62
CA ALA A 43 -1.09 32.35 -15.53
C ALA A 43 -1.14 30.92 -14.96
N PRO A 44 -1.39 29.89 -15.78
CA PRO A 44 -1.31 28.50 -15.33
C PRO A 44 0.13 28.15 -14.91
N MET A 45 0.32 27.73 -13.66
CA MET A 45 1.59 27.15 -13.20
C MET A 45 1.68 25.68 -13.61
N PHE A 46 2.67 25.36 -14.43
CA PHE A 46 3.10 23.98 -14.68
C PHE A 46 4.15 23.56 -13.63
N PRO A 47 4.17 22.30 -13.17
CA PRO A 47 5.27 21.78 -12.35
C PRO A 47 6.58 21.83 -13.15
N ALA A 48 7.61 22.46 -12.60
CA ALA A 48 8.95 22.44 -13.19
C ALA A 48 9.53 21.01 -13.16
N PRO A 49 10.16 20.53 -14.24
CA PRO A 49 10.95 19.30 -14.21
C PRO A 49 12.21 19.52 -13.37
N MET A 50 12.66 18.44 -12.72
CA MET A 50 13.75 18.46 -11.75
C MET A 50 15.09 18.99 -12.30
N GLY A 51 15.84 19.69 -11.45
CA GLY A 51 17.30 19.62 -11.44
C GLY A 51 18.08 20.54 -12.37
N VAL A 52 17.90 21.88 -12.27
CA VAL A 52 18.87 22.84 -12.82
C VAL A 52 19.30 23.84 -11.75
N ASN A 53 20.59 23.87 -11.46
CA ASN A 53 21.24 24.76 -10.51
C ASN A 53 21.45 26.13 -11.18
N VAL A 54 20.62 27.12 -10.86
CA VAL A 54 20.74 28.47 -11.44
C VAL A 54 21.75 29.28 -10.65
N ASN A 55 23.03 28.98 -10.86
CA ASN A 55 24.13 29.86 -10.49
C ASN A 55 25.13 29.85 -11.65
N GLN A 56 24.76 30.50 -12.75
CA GLN A 56 25.60 31.12 -13.80
C GLN A 56 24.81 31.23 -15.11
N SER A 57 24.16 32.38 -15.35
CA SER A 57 24.17 33.06 -16.66
C SER A 57 23.31 34.33 -16.59
N SER A 58 23.93 35.49 -16.73
CA SER A 58 23.27 36.77 -16.93
C SER A 58 22.82 36.89 -18.39
N THR A 59 21.57 36.55 -18.70
CA THR A 59 20.78 37.11 -19.83
C THR A 59 19.36 36.54 -19.80
N PRO A 60 18.30 37.37 -19.97
CA PRO A 60 16.92 36.88 -19.96
C PRO A 60 16.55 36.27 -21.33
N PRO A 61 15.79 35.16 -21.39
CA PRO A 61 15.35 34.61 -22.66
C PRO A 61 14.17 35.41 -23.22
N LEU A 62 14.34 35.96 -24.42
CA LEU A 62 13.29 36.52 -25.26
C LEU A 62 12.37 35.40 -25.75
N VAL A 63 11.07 35.50 -25.48
CA VAL A 63 10.03 34.64 -26.07
C VAL A 63 9.31 35.44 -27.15
N CYS A 64 9.56 35.12 -28.42
CA CYS A 64 8.77 35.61 -29.53
C CYS A 64 7.62 34.64 -29.79
N VAL A 65 6.39 35.16 -29.80
CA VAL A 65 5.18 34.45 -30.22
C VAL A 65 4.82 34.95 -31.62
N THR A 66 4.61 34.05 -32.58
CA THR A 66 3.92 34.39 -33.84
C THR A 66 2.83 33.37 -34.15
N PRO A 67 1.64 33.81 -34.61
CA PRO A 67 0.49 32.94 -34.88
C PRO A 67 0.45 32.42 -36.33
N VAL A 68 -0.16 31.24 -36.50
CA VAL A 68 -0.98 30.71 -37.62
C VAL A 68 -0.60 31.08 -39.07
N GLY A 69 -0.45 30.06 -39.94
CA GLY A 69 -0.72 30.22 -41.38
C GLY A 69 -0.16 29.14 -42.30
N GLN A 70 -1.05 28.42 -43.00
CA GLN A 70 -0.77 27.50 -44.11
C GLN A 70 -0.15 28.23 -45.32
N PHE A 71 0.73 27.57 -46.10
CA PHE A 71 0.55 27.23 -47.52
C PHE A 71 1.83 26.72 -48.21
N SER A 72 1.61 26.21 -49.41
CA SER A 72 2.34 25.25 -50.24
C SER A 72 3.31 25.88 -51.25
N ALA A 73 4.25 25.04 -51.71
CA ALA A 73 4.89 24.92 -53.04
C ALA A 73 5.24 26.19 -53.88
N GLY A 74 6.51 26.27 -54.33
CA GLY A 74 6.87 27.01 -55.56
C GLY A 74 8.33 27.43 -55.71
N PHE A 75 9.14 26.57 -56.36
CA PHE A 75 10.28 26.82 -57.28
C PHE A 75 11.23 28.03 -57.13
N GLY A 76 12.55 27.74 -57.20
CA GLY A 76 13.57 28.66 -57.71
C GLY A 76 15.01 28.26 -57.38
N ALA A 77 15.78 27.87 -58.42
CA ALA A 77 17.19 27.45 -58.44
C ALA A 77 18.18 28.47 -57.81
N GLY A 78 19.41 28.15 -57.41
CA GLY A 78 20.24 26.95 -57.60
C GLY A 78 21.64 27.13 -56.95
N ASN A 79 22.54 26.21 -57.29
CA ASN A 79 23.98 26.08 -56.99
C ASN A 79 24.42 25.25 -55.77
N LEU A 80 24.70 23.97 -56.06
CA LEU A 80 25.66 23.08 -55.38
C LEU A 80 27.11 23.37 -55.83
N PRO A 81 28.14 22.91 -55.10
CA PRO A 81 28.73 21.56 -55.31
C PRO A 81 28.80 20.73 -54.00
N ALA A 82 28.50 19.42 -53.98
CA ALA A 82 29.38 18.27 -54.25
C ALA A 82 30.58 18.19 -53.29
N PHE A 83 31.02 17.09 -52.68
CA PHE A 83 30.64 15.67 -52.48
C PHE A 83 31.66 15.15 -51.44
N GLY A 84 31.36 14.11 -50.66
CA GLY A 84 32.42 13.37 -49.96
C GLY A 84 31.95 12.52 -48.77
N SER A 85 31.68 11.24 -49.03
CA SER A 85 31.42 10.21 -48.04
C SER A 85 32.69 9.41 -47.69
N PHE A 86 32.67 8.79 -46.50
CA PHE A 86 33.54 7.72 -45.97
C PHE A 86 35.01 8.13 -45.68
N THR A 87 35.69 7.71 -44.61
CA THR A 87 35.89 6.36 -44.08
C THR A 87 36.39 6.36 -42.61
N THR A 88 36.09 5.26 -41.91
CA THR A 88 36.77 4.66 -40.75
C THR A 88 38.31 4.62 -40.82
N PHE A 89 38.99 4.73 -39.67
CA PHE A 89 40.21 3.97 -39.34
C PHE A 89 40.45 3.86 -37.82
N SER A 90 40.85 2.66 -37.39
CA SER A 90 41.37 2.28 -36.08
C SER A 90 42.90 2.38 -36.04
N ALA A 91 43.52 2.65 -34.89
CA ALA A 91 44.89 2.19 -34.56
C ALA A 91 45.23 2.26 -33.05
N THR A 92 45.32 1.06 -32.46
CA THR A 92 46.32 0.49 -31.51
C THR A 92 47.30 1.35 -30.68
N SER A 93 47.19 1.13 -29.36
CA SER A 93 48.19 0.89 -28.28
C SER A 93 49.71 1.16 -28.45
N ASN A 94 50.29 1.80 -27.42
CA ASN A 94 51.47 1.32 -26.68
C ASN A 94 51.54 1.99 -25.28
N GLY A 95 51.80 1.20 -24.25
CA GLY A 95 51.74 1.61 -22.84
C GLY A 95 53.08 1.60 -22.10
N VAL A 96 53.06 2.03 -20.83
CA VAL A 96 53.94 1.57 -19.75
C VAL A 96 53.14 1.57 -18.45
N SER A 97 53.25 0.47 -17.71
CA SER A 97 52.48 0.06 -16.54
C SER A 97 53.17 0.42 -15.23
N TYR A 98 52.41 0.66 -14.16
CA TYR A 98 52.71 0.13 -12.81
C TYR A 98 51.39 -0.16 -12.06
N ALA A 99 51.39 -1.30 -11.36
CA ALA A 99 50.23 -2.06 -10.92
C ALA A 99 49.72 -1.67 -9.52
N GLY A 100 48.42 -1.92 -9.28
CA GLY A 100 47.77 -1.93 -7.97
C GLY A 100 46.32 -2.41 -8.07
N THR A 101 46.08 -3.65 -7.69
CA THR A 101 44.89 -4.51 -7.87
C THR A 101 43.64 -4.12 -7.08
N SER A 102 42.45 -4.15 -7.72
CA SER A 102 41.27 -4.84 -7.17
C SER A 102 40.18 -5.05 -8.25
N ALA A 103 39.57 -6.24 -8.28
CA ALA A 103 38.78 -6.78 -9.38
C ALA A 103 37.29 -6.41 -9.29
N ASN A 104 36.75 -5.82 -10.36
CA ASN A 104 35.32 -5.75 -10.67
C ASN A 104 35.06 -6.57 -11.94
N GLY A 105 34.29 -7.66 -11.81
CA GLY A 105 33.76 -8.41 -12.96
C GLY A 105 32.37 -7.90 -13.32
N ALA A 106 32.17 -7.58 -14.60
CA ALA A 106 30.87 -7.21 -15.16
C ALA A 106 29.90 -8.39 -15.09
N ILE A 107 28.69 -8.16 -14.57
CA ILE A 107 27.62 -9.17 -14.55
C ILE A 107 26.77 -8.98 -15.80
N ASP A 108 26.89 -9.94 -16.71
CA ASP A 108 26.07 -10.11 -17.90
C ASP A 108 24.67 -10.62 -17.47
N ALA A 109 23.62 -9.87 -17.79
CA ALA A 109 22.26 -10.15 -17.36
C ALA A 109 21.56 -11.10 -18.34
N THR A 110 21.75 -12.41 -18.17
CA THR A 110 20.96 -13.44 -18.87
C THR A 110 19.54 -13.59 -18.29
N PRO A 111 18.49 -13.75 -19.12
CA PRO A 111 17.12 -13.95 -18.65
C PRO A 111 16.92 -15.39 -18.14
N ILE A 112 16.39 -15.52 -16.91
CA ILE A 112 16.18 -16.82 -16.26
C ILE A 112 14.99 -17.56 -16.90
N SER A 113 15.32 -18.65 -17.60
CA SER A 113 14.40 -19.68 -18.07
C SER A 113 14.00 -20.63 -16.93
N ALA A 114 12.77 -21.12 -16.99
CA ALA A 114 12.16 -22.07 -16.05
C ALA A 114 12.97 -23.37 -15.91
N TYR A 115 13.24 -23.80 -14.67
CA TYR A 115 13.83 -25.10 -14.37
C TYR A 115 12.83 -26.23 -14.59
N LYS A 116 13.26 -27.21 -15.40
CA LYS A 116 12.61 -28.51 -15.61
C LYS A 116 12.86 -29.45 -14.42
N THR A 117 11.81 -30.14 -14.02
CA THR A 117 11.81 -31.27 -13.08
C THR A 117 12.47 -32.49 -13.73
N ARG A 118 13.39 -33.18 -13.04
CA ARG A 118 13.96 -34.47 -13.51
C ARG A 118 13.37 -35.61 -12.69
N SER A 119 12.68 -36.51 -13.38
CA SER A 119 12.19 -37.81 -12.92
C SER A 119 13.28 -38.88 -13.11
N ASN A 120 13.50 -39.70 -12.09
CA ASN A 120 14.32 -40.92 -12.15
C ASN A 120 13.54 -42.05 -12.83
N ILE A 121 14.11 -42.66 -13.87
CA ILE A 121 13.87 -44.06 -14.26
C ILE A 121 15.23 -44.66 -14.67
N SER A 122 15.47 -45.86 -14.15
CA SER A 122 16.59 -46.80 -14.28
C SER A 122 16.71 -47.46 -15.66
N LEU A 123 17.93 -47.79 -16.09
CA LEU A 123 18.24 -48.93 -16.97
C LEU A 123 19.66 -49.47 -16.71
N ASP A 124 19.77 -50.80 -16.84
CA ASP A 124 20.84 -51.75 -16.53
C ASP A 124 22.18 -51.58 -17.27
N GLY A 125 23.21 -52.28 -16.77
CA GLY A 125 24.40 -52.66 -17.54
C GLY A 125 25.57 -53.13 -16.67
N ASP A 126 25.88 -54.42 -16.76
CA ASP A 126 26.87 -55.24 -16.04
C ASP A 126 28.35 -54.77 -16.08
N ASP A 127 29.13 -55.10 -15.04
CA ASP A 127 30.30 -56.00 -15.11
C ASP A 127 31.10 -56.06 -13.77
N ASP A 128 31.30 -57.30 -13.30
CA ASP A 128 32.07 -57.80 -12.14
C ASP A 128 33.61 -57.73 -12.36
N PRO A 129 34.50 -58.31 -11.50
CA PRO A 129 34.59 -58.40 -10.04
C PRO A 129 36.05 -58.10 -9.51
N TYR A 130 36.29 -58.10 -8.18
CA TYR A 130 37.41 -58.82 -7.48
C TYR A 130 37.60 -58.43 -5.99
N SER A 131 37.64 -59.47 -5.12
CA SER A 131 38.43 -59.68 -3.87
C SER A 131 38.41 -58.63 -2.73
N GLY A 132 38.28 -58.94 -1.44
CA GLY A 132 38.29 -60.20 -0.68
C GLY A 132 38.46 -59.94 0.84
N ASN A 133 38.10 -60.96 1.64
CA ASN A 133 38.43 -61.25 3.06
C ASN A 133 37.82 -60.43 4.22
N GLN A 134 36.90 -61.04 5.00
CA GLN A 134 37.08 -61.74 6.31
C GLN A 134 37.21 -60.77 7.51
N THR A 135 36.30 -60.72 8.49
CA THR A 135 36.13 -61.72 9.57
C THR A 135 34.90 -61.42 10.47
N GLU A 136 34.17 -62.49 10.82
CA GLU A 136 33.56 -62.92 12.12
C GLU A 136 33.21 -61.91 13.25
N ARG A 137 32.20 -62.07 14.15
CA ARG A 137 31.10 -63.01 14.44
C ARG A 137 30.20 -62.40 15.55
N LYS A 138 28.88 -62.57 15.37
CA LYS A 138 27.68 -62.79 16.27
C LYS A 138 27.90 -63.03 17.80
N PRO A 139 26.87 -62.98 18.70
CA PRO A 139 25.48 -63.40 18.44
C PRO A 139 24.30 -62.72 19.17
N ARG A 140 23.12 -63.04 18.61
CA ARG A 140 21.76 -62.92 19.15
C ARG A 140 21.52 -63.89 20.34
N ARG A 141 20.56 -63.56 21.20
CA ARG A 141 19.66 -64.55 21.85
C ARG A 141 18.22 -64.05 21.82
N GLY A 142 17.29 -64.97 21.50
CA GLY A 142 15.88 -64.71 21.28
C GLY A 142 14.97 -65.12 22.44
N ARG A 143 13.74 -64.56 22.38
CA ARG A 143 12.37 -65.08 22.63
C ARG A 143 12.18 -66.42 23.38
N PRO A 144 11.03 -66.67 24.07
CA PRO A 144 9.71 -66.77 23.38
C PRO A 144 8.47 -66.41 24.30
N PRO A 145 7.22 -66.92 24.11
CA PRO A 145 6.06 -66.11 23.68
C PRO A 145 4.80 -66.23 24.58
N GLY A 146 3.71 -65.50 24.27
CA GLY A 146 2.36 -65.87 24.73
C GLY A 146 1.30 -64.76 24.74
N SER A 147 0.23 -64.93 23.92
CA SER A 147 -1.20 -64.57 24.09
C SER A 147 -1.61 -63.26 24.79
N GLY A 148 -2.55 -62.42 24.33
CA GLY A 148 -3.55 -62.44 23.27
C GLY A 148 -4.39 -61.12 23.32
N ARG A 149 -5.18 -60.86 22.27
CA ARG A 149 -6.42 -60.01 22.11
C ARG A 149 -6.68 -58.87 23.12
N ASP A 150 -6.98 -57.61 22.78
CA ASP A 150 -7.93 -57.03 21.82
C ASP A 150 -7.55 -55.58 21.43
N GLY A 151 -8.12 -55.07 20.33
CA GLY A 151 -7.66 -53.87 19.63
C GLY A 151 -8.35 -52.53 19.95
N SER A 152 -7.81 -51.46 19.35
CA SER A 152 -8.56 -50.40 18.65
C SER A 152 -7.60 -49.37 18.03
N ASN A 153 -8.02 -48.84 16.88
CA ASN A 153 -7.29 -47.97 15.97
C ASN A 153 -6.97 -46.58 16.53
N GLY A 154 -5.76 -46.08 16.24
CA GLY A 154 -5.41 -44.66 16.35
C GLY A 154 -4.24 -44.28 15.43
N LYS A 155 -4.54 -43.67 14.28
CA LYS A 155 -3.56 -43.14 13.32
C LYS A 155 -2.65 -42.09 13.98
N LEU A 156 -1.35 -42.35 14.06
CA LEU A 156 -0.36 -41.32 14.36
C LEU A 156 -0.27 -40.33 13.19
N LYS A 157 -0.64 -39.07 13.44
CA LYS A 157 -0.38 -37.93 12.54
C LYS A 157 1.12 -37.68 12.46
N ARG A 158 1.68 -37.61 11.24
CA ARG A 158 3.03 -37.08 10.99
C ARG A 158 3.06 -35.59 11.36
N PRO A 159 4.12 -35.08 12.02
CA PRO A 159 4.23 -33.67 12.36
C PRO A 159 4.44 -32.82 11.10
N LYS A 160 3.79 -31.64 11.06
CA LYS A 160 3.97 -30.62 10.03
C LYS A 160 5.34 -29.94 10.19
N PRO A 161 5.98 -29.47 9.10
CA PRO A 161 7.29 -28.84 9.20
C PRO A 161 7.17 -27.44 9.82
N THR A 162 7.89 -27.24 10.91
CA THR A 162 8.11 -25.92 11.53
C THR A 162 9.16 -25.19 10.71
N TYR A 163 8.79 -24.07 10.09
CA TYR A 163 9.72 -23.24 9.32
C TYR A 163 10.68 -22.51 10.28
N LYS A 164 11.94 -22.93 10.33
CA LYS A 164 13.05 -22.14 10.90
C LYS A 164 14.07 -21.91 9.79
N ASN A 165 13.99 -20.77 9.10
CA ASN A 165 15.01 -20.37 8.15
C ASN A 165 16.04 -19.50 8.87
N PHE A 166 17.22 -20.07 9.13
CA PHE A 166 18.39 -19.31 9.54
C PHE A 166 18.97 -18.60 8.32
N VAL A 167 19.11 -17.28 8.38
CA VAL A 167 19.94 -16.50 7.44
C VAL A 167 21.00 -15.79 8.28
N ALA A 168 22.28 -16.06 8.01
CA ALA A 168 23.44 -15.42 8.64
C ALA A 168 23.51 -15.48 10.19
N GLY A 169 23.06 -16.58 10.81
CA GLY A 169 23.27 -16.81 12.24
C GLY A 169 22.49 -15.88 13.19
N LYS A 170 21.60 -15.03 12.68
CA LYS A 170 20.62 -14.28 13.47
C LYS A 170 19.24 -14.86 13.22
N GLU A 171 18.52 -15.20 14.29
CA GLU A 171 17.10 -15.52 14.21
C GLU A 171 16.38 -14.31 13.62
N LEU A 172 15.81 -14.46 12.42
CA LEU A 172 15.00 -13.42 11.82
C LEU A 172 13.75 -13.26 12.71
N ALA A 173 13.75 -12.23 13.58
CA ALA A 173 12.65 -11.87 14.49
C ALA A 173 11.29 -11.61 13.80
N PHE A 174 11.28 -11.67 12.47
CA PHE A 174 10.26 -11.29 11.52
C PHE A 174 9.03 -12.18 11.48
N LEU A 175 9.21 -13.50 11.62
CA LEU A 175 8.14 -14.46 11.48
C LEU A 175 7.87 -15.01 12.87
N ALA A 176 7.00 -14.31 13.61
CA ALA A 176 6.45 -14.84 14.84
C ALA A 176 5.99 -16.29 14.63
N ALA A 177 6.01 -17.10 15.69
CA ALA A 177 5.53 -18.47 15.73
C ALA A 177 4.00 -18.61 15.52
N SER A 178 3.36 -17.66 14.82
CA SER A 178 1.94 -17.70 14.48
C SER A 178 1.73 -18.70 13.36
N SER A 179 0.81 -19.64 13.59
CA SER A 179 0.34 -20.57 12.57
C SER A 179 -0.76 -19.98 11.68
N ASP A 180 -1.25 -18.77 11.99
CA ASP A 180 -2.29 -18.11 11.20
C ASP A 180 -1.70 -17.60 9.86
N PRO A 181 -2.21 -18.08 8.71
CA PRO A 181 -1.78 -17.59 7.41
C PRO A 181 -1.92 -16.07 7.23
N ARG A 182 -2.90 -15.41 7.89
CA ARG A 182 -3.09 -13.96 7.76
C ARG A 182 -1.93 -13.19 8.39
N ASP A 183 -1.52 -13.58 9.59
CA ASP A 183 -0.35 -12.99 10.26
C ASP A 183 0.92 -13.16 9.44
N ILE A 184 1.11 -14.32 8.80
CA ILE A 184 2.27 -14.58 7.94
C ILE A 184 2.27 -13.63 6.73
N VAL A 185 1.13 -13.49 6.05
CA VAL A 185 1.00 -12.55 4.91
C VAL A 185 1.28 -11.12 5.36
N GLU A 186 0.73 -10.69 6.50
CA GLU A 186 0.95 -9.35 7.05
C GLU A 186 2.42 -9.11 7.42
N ALA A 187 3.08 -10.07 8.08
CA ALA A 187 4.49 -9.95 8.46
C ALA A 187 5.42 -9.87 7.25
N VAL A 188 5.19 -10.72 6.24
CA VAL A 188 5.94 -10.71 4.98
C VAL A 188 5.73 -9.40 4.23
N HIS A 189 4.49 -8.91 4.14
CA HIS A 189 4.19 -7.65 3.46
C HIS A 189 4.79 -6.44 4.22
N MET A 190 4.73 -6.43 5.54
CA MET A 190 5.36 -5.39 6.38
C MET A 190 6.87 -5.36 6.18
N THR A 191 7.52 -6.54 6.12
CA THR A 191 8.96 -6.68 5.84
C THR A 191 9.32 -6.14 4.46
N PHE A 192 8.52 -6.48 3.43
CA PHE A 192 8.70 -5.97 2.08
C PHE A 192 8.64 -4.45 2.05
N GLU A 193 7.62 -3.87 2.70
CA GLU A 193 7.44 -2.42 2.73
C GLU A 193 8.56 -1.71 3.52
N ALA A 194 9.03 -2.26 4.64
CA ALA A 194 10.16 -1.71 5.38
C ALA A 194 11.45 -1.69 4.54
N LEU A 195 11.80 -2.81 3.90
CA LEU A 195 12.93 -2.90 2.97
C LEU A 195 12.79 -1.91 1.81
N ARG A 196 11.61 -1.83 1.21
CA ARG A 196 11.35 -0.93 0.09
C ARG A 196 11.49 0.53 0.48
N ARG A 197 10.94 0.94 1.64
CA ARG A 197 11.07 2.31 2.15
C ARG A 197 12.53 2.65 2.44
N ARG A 198 13.30 1.71 2.99
CA ARG A 198 14.73 1.91 3.24
C ARG A 198 15.54 2.06 1.95
N HIS A 199 15.32 1.19 0.97
CA HIS A 199 15.94 1.35 -0.35
C HIS A 199 15.56 2.66 -1.02
N LEU A 200 14.31 3.12 -0.86
CA LEU A 200 13.90 4.42 -1.39
C LEU A 200 14.70 5.58 -0.75
N GLN A 201 14.92 5.56 0.57
CA GLN A 201 15.78 6.55 1.23
C GLN A 201 17.23 6.50 0.72
N MET A 202 17.80 5.31 0.55
CA MET A 202 19.16 5.15 0.01
C MET A 202 19.25 5.63 -1.45
N ASP A 203 18.25 5.31 -2.28
CA ASP A 203 18.23 5.71 -3.69
C ASP A 203 18.07 7.24 -3.83
N GLU A 204 17.30 7.87 -2.94
CA GLU A 204 17.13 9.33 -2.91
C GLU A 204 18.43 10.06 -2.49
N THR A 205 19.30 9.43 -1.70
CA THR A 205 20.60 10.01 -1.31
C THR A 205 21.69 9.78 -2.36
N GLN A 206 21.61 8.69 -3.11
CA GLN A 206 22.60 8.29 -4.13
C GLN A 206 22.20 8.68 -5.56
N ASP A 207 21.04 9.33 -5.75
CA ASP A 207 20.40 9.62 -7.05
C ASP A 207 20.36 8.39 -7.99
N ALA A 208 20.07 7.22 -7.41
CA ALA A 208 20.12 5.93 -8.09
C ALA A 208 18.76 5.49 -8.67
N SER A 209 18.78 4.41 -9.47
CA SER A 209 17.58 3.83 -10.10
C SER A 209 16.45 3.54 -9.09
N ARG A 210 15.27 4.08 -9.36
CA ARG A 210 14.11 4.21 -8.45
C ARG A 210 13.23 2.97 -8.29
N ARG A 211 13.72 1.77 -8.63
CA ARG A 211 12.95 0.51 -8.53
C ARG A 211 13.17 -0.21 -7.20
N ALA A 212 12.95 0.51 -6.10
CA ALA A 212 13.06 -0.01 -4.74
C ALA A 212 12.18 -1.25 -4.50
N ASP A 213 11.04 -1.33 -5.20
CA ASP A 213 10.14 -2.49 -5.19
C ASP A 213 10.82 -3.77 -5.68
N LEU A 214 11.59 -3.69 -6.77
CA LEU A 214 12.30 -4.85 -7.33
C LEU A 214 13.51 -5.23 -6.47
N LYS A 215 14.23 -4.24 -5.90
CA LYS A 215 15.36 -4.49 -4.99
C LYS A 215 14.90 -5.24 -3.73
N ALA A 216 13.86 -4.73 -3.06
CA ALA A 216 13.27 -5.38 -1.89
C ALA A 216 12.76 -6.80 -2.22
N GLY A 217 12.05 -6.94 -3.33
CA GLY A 217 11.57 -8.25 -3.80
C GLY A 217 12.71 -9.23 -4.08
N ALA A 218 13.78 -8.80 -4.75
CA ALA A 218 14.93 -9.65 -5.05
C ALA A 218 15.62 -10.17 -3.79
N ILE A 219 15.82 -9.28 -2.79
CA ILE A 219 16.42 -9.65 -1.50
C ILE A 219 15.55 -10.67 -0.78
N MET A 220 14.25 -10.41 -0.65
CA MET A 220 13.33 -11.33 0.02
C MET A 220 13.28 -12.69 -0.68
N MET A 221 13.23 -12.70 -2.01
CA MET A 221 13.21 -13.95 -2.78
C MET A 221 14.53 -14.72 -2.63
N ALA A 222 15.69 -14.04 -2.63
CA ALA A 222 16.99 -14.65 -2.39
C ALA A 222 17.12 -15.23 -0.97
N SER A 223 16.50 -14.57 0.01
CA SER A 223 16.42 -15.03 1.40
C SER A 223 15.31 -16.06 1.65
N ASN A 224 14.61 -16.53 0.61
CA ASN A 224 13.45 -17.44 0.70
C ASN A 224 12.32 -16.93 1.61
N ILE A 225 12.12 -15.62 1.68
CA ILE A 225 11.06 -14.97 2.45
C ILE A 225 9.86 -14.74 1.52
N ARG A 226 8.84 -15.59 1.66
CA ARG A 226 7.57 -15.51 0.93
C ARG A 226 6.44 -15.99 1.83
N ALA A 227 5.25 -15.41 1.69
CA ALA A 227 4.10 -15.84 2.50
C ALA A 227 3.55 -17.18 1.99
N ASN A 228 3.38 -17.32 0.68
CA ASN A 228 2.91 -18.55 0.06
C ASN A 228 3.90 -19.04 -0.99
N SER A 229 4.49 -20.21 -0.72
CA SER A 229 5.32 -20.94 -1.68
C SER A 229 4.47 -21.90 -2.51
N GLY A 230 4.75 -21.95 -3.81
CA GLY A 230 4.05 -22.83 -4.76
C GLY A 230 2.73 -22.26 -5.29
N LYS A 231 2.38 -22.68 -6.50
CA LYS A 231 1.15 -22.27 -7.20
C LYS A 231 -0.03 -23.14 -6.78
N ARG A 232 -1.24 -22.56 -6.75
CA ARG A 232 -2.49 -23.24 -6.41
C ARG A 232 -3.68 -22.62 -7.14
N VAL A 233 -4.71 -23.43 -7.36
CA VAL A 233 -6.05 -23.01 -7.83
C VAL A 233 -6.88 -22.54 -6.63
N GLY A 234 -7.81 -21.59 -6.83
CA GLY A 234 -8.72 -21.12 -5.78
C GLY A 234 -8.11 -20.07 -4.86
N THR A 235 -8.45 -20.09 -3.58
CA THR A 235 -8.01 -19.08 -2.59
C THR A 235 -6.54 -19.21 -2.20
N VAL A 236 -5.94 -18.10 -1.75
CA VAL A 236 -4.57 -18.07 -1.20
C VAL A 236 -4.66 -17.87 0.32
N PRO A 237 -4.10 -18.78 1.14
CA PRO A 237 -4.12 -18.64 2.58
C PRO A 237 -3.61 -17.27 3.06
N GLY A 238 -4.39 -16.59 3.90
CA GLY A 238 -4.05 -15.30 4.48
C GLY A 238 -4.30 -14.08 3.59
N VAL A 239 -4.75 -14.28 2.34
CA VAL A 239 -5.11 -13.19 1.41
C VAL A 239 -6.62 -13.14 1.26
N GLU A 240 -7.20 -11.97 1.49
CA GLU A 240 -8.65 -11.77 1.48
C GLU A 240 -9.10 -10.85 0.34
N ILE A 241 -10.33 -11.07 -0.15
CA ILE A 241 -10.95 -10.23 -1.18
C ILE A 241 -11.04 -8.80 -0.67
N GLY A 242 -10.55 -7.83 -1.45
CA GLY A 242 -10.43 -6.43 -1.06
C GLY A 242 -9.04 -6.03 -0.60
N ASP A 243 -8.12 -6.97 -0.33
CA ASP A 243 -6.71 -6.64 -0.07
C ASP A 243 -6.13 -5.85 -1.25
N ILE A 244 -5.37 -4.80 -0.93
CA ILE A 244 -4.79 -3.86 -1.88
C ILE A 244 -3.26 -3.94 -1.90
N PHE A 245 -2.68 -3.70 -3.07
CA PHE A 245 -1.24 -3.74 -3.32
C PHE A 245 -0.83 -2.58 -4.24
N TYR A 246 0.37 -2.03 -4.09
CA TYR A 246 0.84 -0.90 -4.93
C TYR A 246 1.84 -1.35 -6.02
N PHE A 247 2.50 -2.50 -5.81
CA PHE A 247 3.45 -3.06 -6.75
C PHE A 247 3.12 -4.51 -7.13
N ARG A 248 3.43 -4.88 -8.38
CA ARG A 248 3.33 -6.27 -8.84
C ARG A 248 4.22 -7.21 -8.02
N MET A 249 5.33 -6.69 -7.48
CA MET A 249 6.24 -7.46 -6.66
C MET A 249 5.63 -7.87 -5.31
N GLU A 250 4.73 -7.06 -4.73
CA GLU A 250 3.99 -7.46 -3.52
C GLU A 250 3.19 -8.75 -3.77
N LEU A 251 2.50 -8.81 -4.92
CA LEU A 251 1.74 -9.98 -5.35
C LEU A 251 2.63 -11.23 -5.51
N CYS A 252 3.86 -11.05 -5.98
CA CYS A 252 4.85 -12.12 -6.14
C CYS A 252 5.36 -12.66 -4.80
N VAL A 253 5.71 -11.76 -3.88
CA VAL A 253 6.25 -12.09 -2.54
C VAL A 253 5.17 -12.75 -1.67
N ILE A 254 3.94 -12.27 -1.75
CA ILE A 254 2.78 -12.86 -1.04
C ILE A 254 2.38 -14.20 -1.65
N GLY A 255 2.59 -14.38 -2.96
CA GLY A 255 2.23 -15.60 -3.70
C GLY A 255 0.82 -15.57 -4.28
N LEU A 256 0.21 -14.39 -4.43
CA LEU A 256 -1.09 -14.23 -5.08
C LEU A 256 -0.99 -14.39 -6.61
N HIS A 257 0.10 -13.87 -7.18
CA HIS A 257 0.40 -13.89 -8.61
C HIS A 257 1.91 -13.95 -8.84
N ALA A 258 2.43 -15.00 -9.49
CA ALA A 258 3.87 -15.22 -9.60
C ALA A 258 4.60 -14.34 -10.64
N PRO A 259 4.08 -14.12 -11.87
CA PRO A 259 4.76 -13.25 -12.82
C PRO A 259 4.78 -11.78 -12.39
N SER A 260 5.95 -11.13 -12.45
CA SER A 260 6.11 -9.70 -12.11
C SER A 260 5.60 -8.76 -13.20
N MET A 261 5.56 -9.22 -14.46
CA MET A 261 5.14 -8.43 -15.62
C MET A 261 3.96 -9.03 -16.39
N GLY A 262 3.93 -10.36 -16.57
CA GLY A 262 2.85 -11.04 -17.29
C GLY A 262 1.49 -10.85 -16.60
N GLY A 263 0.41 -10.78 -17.38
CA GLY A 263 -0.94 -10.62 -16.86
C GLY A 263 -1.60 -11.95 -16.46
N ILE A 264 -1.10 -13.08 -16.94
CA ILE A 264 -1.68 -14.42 -16.71
C ILE A 264 -0.69 -15.28 -15.94
N ASP A 265 -1.10 -15.78 -14.79
CA ASP A 265 -0.42 -16.83 -14.03
C ASP A 265 -1.15 -18.16 -14.22
N TYR A 266 -0.39 -19.21 -14.47
CA TYR A 266 -0.89 -20.56 -14.74
C TYR A 266 0.02 -21.62 -14.13
N MET A 267 -0.53 -22.81 -13.92
CA MET A 267 0.18 -23.98 -13.43
C MET A 267 -0.26 -25.24 -14.16
N THR A 268 0.58 -26.27 -14.13
CA THR A 268 0.17 -27.62 -14.52
C THR A 268 -0.55 -28.27 -13.34
N SER A 269 -1.73 -28.82 -13.59
CA SER A 269 -2.52 -29.54 -12.59
C SER A 269 -3.00 -30.87 -13.17
N LYS A 270 -3.04 -31.89 -12.31
CA LYS A 270 -3.57 -33.22 -12.66
C LYS A 270 -5.09 -33.20 -12.56
N PHE A 271 -5.77 -33.52 -13.65
CA PHE A 271 -7.22 -33.69 -13.68
C PHE A 271 -7.52 -35.12 -14.10
N GLY A 272 -7.60 -36.03 -13.12
CA GLY A 272 -7.68 -37.47 -13.38
C GLY A 272 -6.34 -38.00 -13.88
N ASN A 273 -6.34 -38.63 -15.07
CA ASN A 273 -5.14 -39.19 -15.70
C ASN A 273 -4.39 -38.18 -16.58
N ASP A 274 -4.99 -37.02 -16.88
CA ASP A 274 -4.40 -36.01 -17.77
C ASP A 274 -3.73 -34.88 -16.98
N GLU A 275 -2.60 -34.40 -17.48
CA GLU A 275 -1.93 -33.19 -17.00
C GLU A 275 -2.28 -32.00 -17.90
N ASP A 276 -2.94 -30.99 -17.32
CA ASP A 276 -3.34 -29.79 -18.06
C ASP A 276 -2.77 -28.51 -17.45
N SER A 277 -2.37 -27.58 -18.31
CA SER A 277 -2.08 -26.21 -17.89
C SER A 277 -3.39 -25.44 -17.68
N VAL A 278 -3.63 -24.95 -16.48
CA VAL A 278 -4.79 -24.13 -16.12
C VAL A 278 -4.36 -22.78 -15.57
N ALA A 279 -5.11 -21.74 -15.92
CA ALA A 279 -4.93 -20.41 -15.37
C ALA A 279 -5.37 -20.39 -13.90
N ILE A 280 -4.63 -19.68 -13.05
CA ILE A 280 -4.89 -19.60 -11.61
C ILE A 280 -5.10 -18.17 -11.12
N CYS A 281 -4.49 -17.20 -11.79
CA CYS A 281 -4.62 -15.79 -11.44
C CYS A 281 -4.41 -14.92 -12.68
N ILE A 282 -5.24 -13.90 -12.83
CA ILE A 282 -5.07 -12.87 -13.87
C ILE A 282 -5.04 -11.48 -13.26
N VAL A 283 -4.33 -10.56 -13.92
CA VAL A 283 -4.24 -9.17 -13.52
C VAL A 283 -4.71 -8.26 -14.65
N SER A 284 -5.87 -7.64 -14.46
CA SER A 284 -6.42 -6.63 -15.36
C SER A 284 -5.94 -5.25 -14.93
N ALA A 285 -5.01 -4.65 -15.66
CA ALA A 285 -4.43 -3.35 -15.28
C ALA A 285 -4.22 -2.41 -16.49
N GLY A 286 -5.09 -2.45 -17.49
CA GLY A 286 -5.08 -1.51 -18.63
C GLY A 286 -3.90 -1.66 -19.60
N GLY A 287 -3.24 -2.83 -19.64
CA GLY A 287 -2.23 -3.15 -20.67
C GLY A 287 -2.82 -3.58 -22.02
N TYR A 288 -4.11 -3.88 -22.03
CA TYR A 288 -4.92 -4.26 -23.18
C TYR A 288 -6.32 -3.66 -22.99
N GLU A 289 -7.09 -3.56 -24.07
CA GLU A 289 -8.48 -3.09 -24.04
C GLU A 289 -9.37 -4.18 -23.39
N ASN A 290 -9.58 -4.08 -22.08
CA ASN A 290 -10.50 -4.93 -21.34
C ASN A 290 -11.82 -4.17 -21.12
N ASP A 291 -12.94 -4.88 -21.12
CA ASP A 291 -14.22 -4.34 -20.66
C ASP A 291 -14.39 -4.76 -19.20
N ASP A 292 -14.23 -3.79 -18.31
CA ASP A 292 -14.23 -3.95 -16.88
C ASP A 292 -15.17 -2.95 -16.18
N ASP A 293 -16.13 -2.37 -16.91
CA ASP A 293 -17.13 -1.44 -16.40
C ASP A 293 -18.11 -2.13 -15.43
N ASP A 294 -18.43 -3.39 -15.70
CA ASP A 294 -19.20 -4.25 -14.80
C ASP A 294 -18.31 -4.74 -13.63
N THR A 295 -18.92 -4.89 -12.46
CA THR A 295 -18.26 -5.38 -11.24
C THR A 295 -18.16 -6.89 -11.18
N ASP A 296 -19.14 -7.61 -11.72
CA ASP A 296 -19.24 -9.07 -11.67
C ASP A 296 -18.84 -9.74 -12.99
N VAL A 297 -18.80 -8.97 -14.08
CA VAL A 297 -18.31 -9.43 -15.38
C VAL A 297 -16.95 -8.80 -15.67
N LEU A 298 -16.05 -9.58 -16.28
CA LEU A 298 -14.79 -9.08 -16.82
C LEU A 298 -14.56 -9.69 -18.19
N VAL A 299 -14.43 -8.87 -19.23
CA VAL A 299 -13.95 -9.31 -20.53
C VAL A 299 -12.45 -9.07 -20.62
N TYR A 300 -11.69 -10.14 -20.47
CA TYR A 300 -10.24 -10.12 -20.41
C TYR A 300 -9.61 -10.44 -21.77
N SER A 301 -8.65 -9.62 -22.18
CA SER A 301 -7.86 -9.83 -23.39
C SER A 301 -6.66 -10.73 -23.11
N GLY A 302 -6.44 -11.73 -23.98
CA GLY A 302 -5.29 -12.61 -23.97
C GLY A 302 -3.97 -11.87 -24.12
N GLN A 303 -2.87 -12.57 -23.84
CA GLN A 303 -1.52 -12.00 -23.93
C GLN A 303 -0.87 -12.29 -25.30
N GLY A 304 0.01 -11.40 -25.74
CA GLY A 304 0.80 -11.57 -26.96
C GLY A 304 0.46 -10.54 -28.04
N GLY A 305 1.28 -10.48 -29.10
CA GLY A 305 1.07 -9.60 -30.25
C GLY A 305 1.47 -8.13 -30.04
N ASN A 306 1.87 -7.73 -28.83
CA ASN A 306 2.25 -6.37 -28.49
C ASN A 306 3.77 -6.27 -28.26
N SER A 307 4.56 -6.19 -29.34
CA SER A 307 5.99 -5.91 -29.25
C SER A 307 6.20 -4.42 -28.98
N ARG A 308 6.91 -4.07 -27.91
CA ARG A 308 7.20 -2.66 -27.57
C ARG A 308 8.13 -1.97 -28.58
N ASN A 309 8.83 -2.71 -29.43
CA ASN A 309 9.93 -2.20 -30.26
C ASN A 309 9.85 -2.57 -31.75
N THR A 310 8.73 -3.06 -32.26
CA THR A 310 8.61 -3.43 -33.69
C THR A 310 7.23 -3.07 -34.21
N GLU A 311 7.18 -2.40 -35.38
CA GLU A 311 5.95 -2.01 -36.08
C GLU A 311 5.08 -3.21 -36.50
N GLU A 312 5.62 -4.42 -36.44
CA GLU A 312 4.91 -5.67 -36.70
C GLU A 312 4.20 -6.17 -35.44
N ARG A 313 2.94 -5.75 -35.28
CA ARG A 313 2.05 -6.38 -34.32
C ARG A 313 1.47 -7.66 -34.93
N GLN A 314 1.64 -8.79 -34.26
CA GLN A 314 1.25 -10.12 -34.76
C GLN A 314 0.00 -10.64 -34.06
N ASP A 315 -0.76 -11.48 -34.76
CA ASP A 315 -1.89 -12.21 -34.20
C ASP A 315 -1.50 -12.99 -32.94
N GLN A 316 -2.37 -12.93 -31.93
CA GLN A 316 -2.15 -13.69 -30.72
C GLN A 316 -2.21 -15.19 -31.02
N LYS A 317 -1.35 -15.94 -30.34
CA LYS A 317 -1.28 -17.40 -30.45
C LYS A 317 -1.94 -18.06 -29.24
N LEU A 318 -2.56 -19.21 -29.47
CA LEU A 318 -3.18 -20.02 -28.41
C LEU A 318 -2.11 -20.86 -27.71
N GLU A 319 -1.23 -20.20 -26.96
CA GLU A 319 -0.12 -20.82 -26.25
C GLU A 319 0.04 -20.23 -24.85
N ARG A 320 0.83 -20.89 -23.99
CA ARG A 320 1.17 -20.41 -22.64
C ARG A 320 -0.09 -19.98 -21.86
N GLY A 321 -0.18 -18.72 -21.47
CA GLY A 321 -1.31 -18.17 -20.71
C GLY A 321 -2.65 -18.24 -21.45
N ASN A 322 -2.66 -18.02 -22.78
CA ASN A 322 -3.90 -18.09 -23.56
C ASN A 322 -4.42 -19.54 -23.61
N LEU A 323 -3.51 -20.49 -23.85
CA LEU A 323 -3.86 -21.92 -23.79
C LEU A 323 -4.34 -22.34 -22.40
N ALA A 324 -3.74 -21.79 -21.34
CA ALA A 324 -4.15 -22.07 -19.98
C ALA A 324 -5.55 -21.51 -19.66
N LEU A 325 -5.90 -20.33 -20.16
CA LEU A 325 -7.26 -19.77 -20.05
C LEU A 325 -8.27 -20.62 -20.83
N GLU A 326 -7.95 -21.01 -22.05
CA GLU A 326 -8.82 -21.87 -22.86
C GLU A 326 -9.08 -23.22 -22.19
N ARG A 327 -8.03 -23.86 -21.64
CA ARG A 327 -8.20 -25.09 -20.86
C ARG A 327 -9.01 -24.86 -19.59
N SER A 328 -8.86 -23.70 -18.94
CA SER A 328 -9.66 -23.33 -17.76
C SER A 328 -11.15 -23.16 -18.06
N LEU A 329 -11.53 -22.72 -19.27
CA LEU A 329 -12.93 -22.72 -19.73
C LEU A 329 -13.50 -24.15 -19.73
N HIS A 330 -12.77 -25.12 -20.28
CA HIS A 330 -13.23 -26.51 -20.32
C HIS A 330 -13.22 -27.18 -18.95
N ARG A 331 -12.17 -26.95 -18.14
CA ARG A 331 -12.02 -27.55 -16.80
C ARG A 331 -12.87 -26.86 -15.74
N LYS A 332 -13.42 -25.67 -16.02
CA LYS A 332 -14.27 -24.87 -15.13
C LYS A 332 -13.64 -24.59 -13.76
N ASN A 333 -12.31 -24.45 -13.74
CA ASN A 333 -11.60 -24.11 -12.50
C ASN A 333 -11.74 -22.63 -12.17
N GLU A 334 -11.60 -22.31 -10.89
CA GLU A 334 -11.62 -20.94 -10.40
C GLU A 334 -10.30 -20.23 -10.74
N ILE A 335 -10.41 -18.95 -11.10
CA ILE A 335 -9.30 -18.06 -11.44
C ILE A 335 -9.39 -16.84 -10.53
N ARG A 336 -8.30 -16.52 -9.84
CA ARG A 336 -8.20 -15.28 -9.07
C ARG A 336 -8.11 -14.08 -10.00
N VAL A 337 -8.85 -13.02 -9.71
CA VAL A 337 -8.78 -11.76 -10.46
C VAL A 337 -8.22 -10.66 -9.58
N VAL A 338 -7.19 -9.97 -10.09
CA VAL A 338 -6.66 -8.74 -9.49
C VAL A 338 -6.91 -7.60 -10.46
N ARG A 339 -7.64 -6.57 -10.03
CA ARG A 339 -7.95 -5.39 -10.85
C ARG A 339 -7.03 -4.23 -10.48
N GLY A 340 -6.45 -3.57 -11.47
CA GLY A 340 -5.50 -2.48 -11.33
C GLY A 340 -6.13 -1.15 -11.67
N PHE A 341 -6.24 -0.25 -10.70
CA PHE A 341 -6.74 1.11 -10.83
C PHE A 341 -5.61 2.13 -10.77
N LYS A 342 -5.87 3.35 -11.23
CA LYS A 342 -4.92 4.46 -11.07
C LYS A 342 -4.84 4.85 -9.59
N ASP A 343 -3.64 5.06 -9.08
CA ASP A 343 -3.43 5.56 -7.72
C ASP A 343 -3.84 7.05 -7.64
N PRO A 344 -4.81 7.44 -6.79
CA PRO A 344 -5.23 8.83 -6.64
C PRO A 344 -4.10 9.75 -6.16
N PHE A 345 -3.14 9.23 -5.39
CA PHE A 345 -2.07 10.00 -4.77
C PHE A 345 -0.75 9.95 -5.56
N CYS A 346 -0.67 9.10 -6.60
CA CYS A 346 0.52 8.95 -7.43
C CYS A 346 0.15 8.84 -8.91
N LEU A 347 0.45 9.89 -9.70
CA LEU A 347 0.07 9.99 -11.12
C LEU A 347 0.51 8.81 -12.00
N THR A 348 1.67 8.21 -11.67
CA THR A 348 2.24 7.07 -12.40
C THR A 348 2.01 5.73 -11.68
N GLY A 349 1.44 5.76 -10.48
CA GLY A 349 1.17 4.62 -9.63
C GLY A 349 -0.10 3.88 -10.01
N LYS A 350 -0.20 2.63 -9.55
CA LYS A 350 -1.40 1.81 -9.64
C LYS A 350 -1.70 1.17 -8.30
N ILE A 351 -2.98 0.90 -8.06
CA ILE A 351 -3.47 0.12 -6.93
C ILE A 351 -4.08 -1.15 -7.49
N TYR A 352 -3.58 -2.29 -7.03
CA TYR A 352 -4.04 -3.62 -7.41
C TYR A 352 -4.94 -4.14 -6.29
N ILE A 353 -6.20 -4.44 -6.61
CA ILE A 353 -7.19 -4.93 -5.66
C ILE A 353 -7.47 -6.40 -5.99
N TYR A 354 -7.33 -7.28 -4.99
CA TYR A 354 -7.76 -8.66 -5.16
C TYR A 354 -9.29 -8.74 -5.14
N ASP A 355 -9.89 -9.05 -6.28
CA ASP A 355 -11.33 -8.93 -6.52
C ASP A 355 -12.09 -10.26 -6.33
N GLY A 356 -11.36 -11.34 -6.06
CA GLY A 356 -11.90 -12.66 -5.75
C GLY A 356 -11.75 -13.67 -6.88
N LEU A 357 -12.63 -14.67 -6.86
CA LEU A 357 -12.62 -15.82 -7.75
C LEU A 357 -13.66 -15.67 -8.85
N TYR A 358 -13.25 -16.07 -10.06
CA TYR A 358 -14.05 -16.01 -11.27
C TYR A 358 -13.95 -17.34 -12.03
N LYS A 359 -14.93 -17.62 -12.88
CA LYS A 359 -14.88 -18.70 -13.88
C LYS A 359 -15.05 -18.13 -15.28
N ILE A 360 -14.36 -18.73 -16.25
CA ILE A 360 -14.53 -18.36 -17.65
C ILE A 360 -15.84 -18.97 -18.14
N HIS A 361 -16.69 -18.13 -18.72
CA HIS A 361 -17.99 -18.53 -19.27
C HIS A 361 -17.91 -18.77 -20.78
N GLU A 362 -17.20 -17.89 -21.50
CA GLU A 362 -17.05 -17.94 -22.95
C GLU A 362 -15.68 -17.40 -23.38
N SER A 363 -15.17 -17.90 -24.50
CA SER A 363 -13.98 -17.38 -25.18
C SER A 363 -14.25 -17.19 -26.67
N TRP A 364 -13.64 -16.17 -27.27
CA TRP A 364 -13.74 -15.89 -28.71
C TRP A 364 -12.48 -15.17 -29.22
N LYS A 365 -12.40 -14.99 -30.54
CA LYS A 365 -11.39 -14.16 -31.19
C LYS A 365 -12.03 -12.89 -31.70
N GLU A 366 -11.39 -11.75 -31.46
CA GLU A 366 -11.83 -10.45 -31.90
C GLU A 366 -10.66 -9.68 -32.52
N LYS A 367 -10.91 -8.96 -33.61
CA LYS A 367 -9.91 -8.06 -34.18
C LYS A 367 -9.86 -6.79 -33.35
N THR A 368 -8.69 -6.45 -32.82
CA THR A 368 -8.47 -5.19 -32.10
C THR A 368 -8.62 -3.99 -33.04
N ARG A 369 -8.69 -2.78 -32.48
CA ARG A 369 -8.68 -1.53 -33.28
C ARG A 369 -7.52 -1.43 -34.26
N SER A 370 -6.40 -2.12 -33.98
CA SER A 370 -5.24 -2.20 -34.87
C SER A 370 -5.26 -3.40 -35.84
N GLY A 371 -6.39 -4.10 -35.99
CA GLY A 371 -6.59 -5.14 -37.00
C GLY A 371 -6.03 -6.53 -36.65
N ILE A 372 -5.52 -6.72 -35.43
CA ILE A 372 -4.85 -7.96 -34.98
C ILE A 372 -5.86 -8.85 -34.29
N ASN A 373 -5.82 -10.15 -34.55
CA ASN A 373 -6.63 -11.12 -33.83
C ASN A 373 -6.16 -11.25 -32.37
N CYS A 374 -7.07 -10.98 -31.44
CA CYS A 374 -6.88 -11.10 -30.00
C CYS A 374 -7.88 -12.11 -29.43
N PHE A 375 -7.42 -12.93 -28.49
CA PHE A 375 -8.31 -13.80 -27.73
C PHE A 375 -9.02 -13.01 -26.65
N LYS A 376 -10.33 -13.18 -26.52
CA LYS A 376 -11.15 -12.59 -25.47
C LYS A 376 -11.75 -13.70 -24.63
N TYR A 377 -11.81 -13.47 -23.33
CA TYR A 377 -12.37 -14.39 -22.35
C TYR A 377 -13.33 -13.60 -21.47
N LYS A 378 -14.60 -14.02 -21.40
CA LYS A 378 -15.55 -13.45 -20.45
C LYS A 378 -15.53 -14.27 -19.18
N LEU A 379 -15.16 -13.61 -18.09
CA LEU A 379 -15.14 -14.16 -16.75
C LEU A 379 -16.35 -13.66 -15.98
N LEU A 380 -17.00 -14.57 -15.26
CA LEU A 380 -18.07 -14.27 -14.33
C LEU A 380 -17.60 -14.52 -12.91
N ARG A 381 -17.88 -13.56 -12.03
CA ARG A 381 -17.53 -13.62 -10.62
C ARG A 381 -18.33 -14.70 -9.92
N GLU A 382 -17.69 -15.48 -9.06
CA GLU A 382 -18.40 -16.47 -8.25
C GLU A 382 -19.31 -15.76 -7.23
N PRO A 383 -20.58 -16.20 -7.07
CA PRO A 383 -21.56 -15.54 -6.21
C PRO A 383 -21.22 -15.70 -4.73
N GLY A 384 -21.71 -14.77 -3.90
CA GLY A 384 -21.59 -14.84 -2.43
C GLY A 384 -20.22 -14.40 -1.87
N GLN A 385 -19.32 -13.91 -2.72
CA GLN A 385 -18.04 -13.33 -2.31
C GLN A 385 -18.20 -11.86 -1.91
N ARG A 386 -17.45 -11.40 -0.89
CA ARG A 386 -17.39 -9.98 -0.48
C ARG A 386 -16.99 -9.06 -1.64
N ASP A 387 -17.42 -7.81 -1.61
CA ASP A 387 -17.04 -6.82 -2.63
C ASP A 387 -15.55 -6.46 -2.58
N GLY A 388 -14.90 -6.50 -3.75
CA GLY A 388 -13.53 -6.01 -3.94
C GLY A 388 -13.53 -4.70 -4.74
N ALA A 389 -13.45 -4.82 -6.06
CA ALA A 389 -13.47 -3.68 -6.98
C ALA A 389 -14.80 -2.90 -7.00
N ALA A 390 -15.92 -3.56 -6.69
CA ALA A 390 -17.20 -2.88 -6.55
C ALA A 390 -17.16 -1.82 -5.44
N LEU A 391 -16.55 -2.15 -4.30
CA LEU A 391 -16.37 -1.22 -3.18
C LEU A 391 -15.50 -0.02 -3.59
N TRP A 392 -14.43 -0.25 -4.35
CA TRP A 392 -13.59 0.82 -4.90
C TRP A 392 -14.37 1.79 -5.80
N LYS A 393 -15.13 1.26 -6.77
CA LYS A 393 -15.94 2.09 -7.68
C LYS A 393 -17.00 2.88 -6.91
N MET A 394 -17.59 2.26 -5.90
CA MET A 394 -18.58 2.90 -5.04
C MET A 394 -17.98 4.06 -4.23
N THR A 395 -16.81 3.89 -3.62
CA THR A 395 -16.19 4.99 -2.87
C THR A 395 -15.70 6.12 -3.77
N GLN A 396 -15.23 5.83 -4.98
CA GLN A 396 -14.89 6.88 -5.95
C GLN A 396 -16.12 7.73 -6.30
N LYS A 397 -17.27 7.10 -6.50
CA LYS A 397 -18.53 7.82 -6.73
C LYS A 397 -18.90 8.73 -5.56
N TRP A 398 -18.67 8.30 -4.32
CA TRP A 398 -18.93 9.12 -3.13
C TRP A 398 -17.95 10.28 -2.98
N ILE A 399 -16.68 10.09 -3.36
CA ILE A 399 -15.70 11.17 -3.37
C ILE A 399 -16.09 12.24 -4.41
N ASP A 400 -16.54 11.81 -5.59
CA ASP A 400 -16.97 12.72 -6.66
C ASP A 400 -18.30 13.42 -6.32
N ASP A 401 -19.23 12.70 -5.68
CA ASP A 401 -20.52 13.22 -5.20
C ASP A 401 -20.91 12.61 -3.83
N PRO A 402 -20.55 13.30 -2.71
CA PRO A 402 -20.84 12.83 -1.35
C PRO A 402 -22.33 12.63 -1.06
N ALA A 403 -23.23 13.27 -1.81
CA ALA A 403 -24.68 13.11 -1.60
C ALA A 403 -25.16 11.69 -1.95
N THR A 404 -24.40 10.95 -2.75
CA THR A 404 -24.76 9.59 -3.18
C THR A 404 -24.45 8.50 -2.14
N ARG A 405 -23.80 8.82 -1.03
CA ARG A 405 -23.43 7.87 0.05
C ARG A 405 -24.63 7.19 0.70
N GLY A 406 -25.75 7.90 0.83
CA GLY A 406 -26.98 7.45 1.49
C GLY A 406 -26.80 7.23 3.01
N ARG A 407 -27.92 7.25 3.77
CA ARG A 407 -27.96 7.01 5.23
C ARG A 407 -27.00 7.89 6.06
N VAL A 408 -26.70 9.08 5.55
CA VAL A 408 -25.91 10.10 6.24
C VAL A 408 -26.81 10.82 7.24
N LEU A 409 -26.43 10.81 8.52
CA LEU A 409 -27.10 11.54 9.60
C LEU A 409 -26.68 13.01 9.61
N LEU A 410 -25.38 13.26 9.40
CA LEU A 410 -24.80 14.59 9.34
C LEU A 410 -23.71 14.59 8.27
N ALA A 411 -23.77 15.55 7.34
CA ALA A 411 -22.81 15.64 6.23
C ALA A 411 -21.42 16.06 6.69
N ASP A 412 -21.33 16.86 7.76
CA ASP A 412 -20.06 17.31 8.32
C ASP A 412 -20.11 17.46 9.85
N LEU A 413 -19.53 16.49 10.56
CA LEU A 413 -19.34 16.49 12.00
C LEU A 413 -18.30 17.53 12.45
N SER A 414 -17.34 17.88 11.58
CA SER A 414 -16.28 18.83 11.92
C SER A 414 -16.77 20.28 11.91
N SER A 415 -17.96 20.56 11.37
CA SER A 415 -18.48 21.91 11.19
C SER A 415 -17.48 22.83 10.46
N LYS A 416 -16.85 22.31 9.39
CA LYS A 416 -15.80 22.96 8.59
C LYS A 416 -14.47 23.22 9.32
N ALA A 417 -14.26 22.62 10.49
CA ALA A 417 -12.96 22.67 11.15
C ALA A 417 -11.90 21.85 10.38
N GLU A 418 -12.32 20.79 9.69
CA GLU A 418 -11.47 20.03 8.78
C GLU A 418 -11.58 20.55 7.34
N THR A 419 -10.52 20.36 6.56
CA THR A 419 -10.52 20.77 5.13
C THR A 419 -11.47 19.89 4.30
N ILE A 420 -11.57 18.62 4.66
CA ILE A 420 -12.49 17.65 4.05
C ILE A 420 -13.59 17.35 5.07
N PRO A 421 -14.89 17.47 4.71
CA PRO A 421 -15.99 17.19 5.61
C PRO A 421 -15.96 15.78 6.21
N VAL A 422 -16.32 15.67 7.48
CA VAL A 422 -16.37 14.37 8.18
C VAL A 422 -17.82 13.89 8.21
N SER A 423 -18.14 12.88 7.41
CA SER A 423 -19.51 12.36 7.35
C SER A 423 -19.85 11.53 8.59
N LEU A 424 -21.09 11.62 9.07
CA LEU A 424 -21.63 10.78 10.14
C LEU A 424 -22.71 9.86 9.58
N VAL A 425 -22.52 8.55 9.69
CA VAL A 425 -23.38 7.53 9.08
C VAL A 425 -23.86 6.52 10.12
N ASN A 426 -25.15 6.15 10.06
CA ASN A 426 -25.68 5.04 10.85
C ASN A 426 -26.49 4.09 9.97
N GLU A 427 -26.00 2.86 9.87
CA GLU A 427 -26.60 1.78 9.09
C GLU A 427 -27.12 0.64 9.98
N VAL A 428 -26.93 0.74 11.30
CA VAL A 428 -27.12 -0.36 12.26
C VAL A 428 -28.38 -0.18 13.10
N ASP A 429 -28.59 1.01 13.66
CA ASP A 429 -29.67 1.28 14.61
C ASP A 429 -30.30 2.68 14.39
N HIS A 430 -31.05 3.16 15.40
CA HIS A 430 -31.75 4.45 15.37
C HIS A 430 -31.03 5.56 16.16
N GLU A 431 -29.80 5.31 16.63
CA GLU A 431 -29.00 6.32 17.33
C GLU A 431 -28.67 7.49 16.39
N LYS A 432 -28.92 8.72 16.84
CA LYS A 432 -28.84 9.93 15.98
C LYS A 432 -27.43 10.52 15.86
N GLY A 433 -26.48 10.04 16.65
CA GLY A 433 -25.13 10.56 16.70
C GLY A 433 -24.47 10.30 18.05
N PRO A 434 -23.15 10.51 18.16
CA PRO A 434 -22.43 10.37 19.41
C PRO A 434 -22.87 11.43 20.44
N ALA A 435 -22.48 11.22 21.70
CA ALA A 435 -22.66 12.23 22.75
C ALA A 435 -22.03 13.58 22.34
N HIS A 436 -22.63 14.67 22.79
CA HIS A 436 -22.19 16.02 22.45
C HIS A 436 -20.75 16.28 22.92
N PHE A 437 -19.93 16.83 22.02
CA PHE A 437 -18.57 17.28 22.28
C PHE A 437 -18.23 18.45 21.33
N THR A 438 -17.19 19.21 21.64
CA THR A 438 -16.69 20.28 20.78
C THR A 438 -15.65 19.74 19.82
N TYR A 439 -15.88 19.88 18.52
CA TYR A 439 -14.88 19.50 17.52
C TYR A 439 -13.71 20.49 17.54
N THR A 440 -12.48 20.00 17.61
CA THR A 440 -11.24 20.78 17.44
C THR A 440 -10.30 20.01 16.53
N ASN A 441 -9.50 20.68 15.70
CA ASN A 441 -8.42 20.06 14.92
C ASN A 441 -7.03 20.29 15.54
N GLN A 442 -6.96 20.87 16.74
CA GLN A 442 -5.72 21.18 17.46
C GLN A 442 -5.72 20.61 18.86
N VAL A 443 -4.54 20.19 19.32
CA VAL A 443 -4.28 19.85 20.73
C VAL A 443 -4.21 21.12 21.56
N LYS A 444 -4.95 21.14 22.67
CA LYS A 444 -4.93 22.25 23.63
C LYS A 444 -4.02 21.92 24.79
N TYR A 445 -2.90 22.60 24.84
CA TYR A 445 -1.93 22.49 25.92
C TYR A 445 -2.35 23.29 27.17
N VAL A 446 -1.95 22.81 28.34
CA VAL A 446 -2.20 23.49 29.63
C VAL A 446 -1.51 24.86 29.67
N ARG A 447 -0.31 24.94 29.11
CA ARG A 447 0.46 26.18 28.97
C ARG A 447 0.38 26.66 27.52
N PRO A 448 0.31 27.98 27.28
CA PRO A 448 0.36 28.51 25.91
C PRO A 448 1.65 28.09 25.20
N LEU A 449 1.55 27.69 23.93
CA LEU A 449 2.71 27.30 23.10
C LEU A 449 3.81 28.39 23.07
N SER A 450 3.41 29.66 23.10
CA SER A 450 4.32 30.81 23.15
C SER A 450 5.25 30.83 24.37
N SER A 451 4.87 30.14 25.45
CA SER A 451 5.67 30.02 26.68
C SER A 451 6.61 28.81 26.69
N MET A 452 6.49 27.91 25.71
CA MET A 452 7.32 26.72 25.61
C MET A 452 8.65 27.01 24.91
N LYS A 453 9.65 26.15 25.16
CA LYS A 453 10.94 26.22 24.46
C LYS A 453 10.70 26.07 22.95
N LYS A 454 11.29 26.95 22.14
CA LYS A 454 11.21 26.83 20.68
C LYS A 454 12.12 25.72 20.16
N LEU A 455 11.67 25.02 19.12
CA LEU A 455 12.49 24.05 18.41
C LEU A 455 13.55 24.76 17.55
N GLN A 456 14.74 24.17 17.47
CA GLN A 456 15.79 24.64 16.56
C GLN A 456 15.41 24.31 15.12
N GLY A 457 15.42 25.33 14.25
CA GLY A 457 15.12 25.16 12.83
C GLY A 457 16.35 24.94 11.97
N CYS A 458 16.13 24.48 10.72
CA CYS A 458 17.19 24.39 9.72
C CYS A 458 17.37 25.69 8.93
N GLY A 459 18.57 25.88 8.40
CA GLY A 459 18.92 26.98 7.48
C GLY A 459 18.68 26.68 5.99
N CYS A 460 18.00 25.58 5.65
CA CYS A 460 17.79 25.18 4.25
C CYS A 460 16.93 26.21 3.50
N GLN A 461 17.38 26.68 2.33
CA GLN A 461 16.74 27.80 1.62
C GLN A 461 15.43 27.44 0.90
N SER A 462 15.24 26.19 0.49
CA SER A 462 14.05 25.76 -0.27
C SER A 462 13.33 24.62 0.42
N VAL A 463 13.87 23.41 0.35
CA VAL A 463 13.35 22.21 1.01
C VAL A 463 14.51 21.45 1.62
N CYS A 464 14.26 20.73 2.70
CA CYS A 464 15.25 19.81 3.24
C CYS A 464 15.46 18.65 2.26
N LEU A 465 16.72 18.37 1.93
CA LEU A 465 17.10 17.31 1.02
C LEU A 465 17.57 16.07 1.80
N PRO A 466 17.27 14.84 1.33
CA PRO A 466 17.81 13.62 1.90
C PRO A 466 19.34 13.63 1.85
N GLY A 467 20.00 13.17 2.91
CA GLY A 467 21.46 13.08 2.98
C GLY A 467 22.19 14.42 3.12
N ASP A 468 21.48 15.54 3.22
CA ASP A 468 22.10 16.84 3.46
C ASP A 468 22.61 16.94 4.91
N ALA A 469 23.91 16.75 5.08
CA ALA A 469 24.57 16.81 6.38
C ALA A 469 24.44 18.18 7.07
N SER A 470 24.18 19.26 6.32
CA SER A 470 24.02 20.61 6.85
C SER A 470 22.62 20.90 7.42
N CYS A 471 21.64 20.04 7.12
CA CYS A 471 20.28 20.20 7.60
C CYS A 471 20.14 19.76 9.06
N ALA A 472 20.02 20.73 9.98
CA ALA A 472 19.80 20.46 11.41
C ALA A 472 18.58 19.54 11.67
N CYS A 473 17.47 19.74 10.94
CA CYS A 473 16.29 18.88 11.08
C CYS A 473 16.55 17.43 10.62
N GLY A 474 17.39 17.22 9.60
CA GLY A 474 17.81 15.87 9.19
C GLY A 474 18.67 15.21 10.26
N GLN A 475 19.60 15.97 10.85
CA GLN A 475 20.44 15.48 11.96
C GLN A 475 19.62 15.11 13.20
N HIS A 476 18.62 15.91 13.58
CA HIS A 476 17.70 15.58 14.68
C HIS A 476 16.94 14.26 14.45
N ASN A 477 16.74 13.87 13.19
CA ASN A 477 16.13 12.60 12.82
C ASN A 477 17.16 11.48 12.58
N GLY A 478 18.43 11.66 12.98
CA GLY A 478 19.47 10.65 12.81
C GLY A 478 20.09 10.60 11.41
N GLY A 479 20.15 11.74 10.73
CA GLY A 479 20.80 11.91 9.41
C GLY A 479 19.88 11.70 8.21
N ASP A 480 18.74 11.03 8.40
CA ASP A 480 17.75 10.79 7.36
C ASP A 480 16.47 11.61 7.58
N LEU A 481 15.81 12.00 6.48
CA LEU A 481 14.48 12.60 6.57
C LEU A 481 13.44 11.52 6.90
N PRO A 482 12.50 11.79 7.83
CA PRO A 482 11.54 10.81 8.32
C PRO A 482 10.48 10.42 7.28
N TYR A 483 10.29 11.22 6.24
CA TYR A 483 9.27 11.00 5.20
C TYR A 483 9.90 10.87 3.82
N SER A 484 9.32 9.97 3.01
CA SER A 484 9.57 9.90 1.57
C SER A 484 9.04 11.13 0.83
N SER A 485 9.43 11.27 -0.43
CA SER A 485 8.90 12.31 -1.34
C SER A 485 7.37 12.30 -1.51
N LEU A 486 6.70 11.18 -1.24
CA LEU A 486 5.23 11.06 -1.24
C LEU A 486 4.59 11.42 0.12
N GLY A 487 5.37 11.80 1.12
CA GLY A 487 4.87 12.06 2.48
C GLY A 487 4.58 10.79 3.30
N LEU A 488 5.02 9.62 2.84
CA LEU A 488 4.93 8.38 3.63
C LEU A 488 6.06 8.33 4.64
N LEU A 489 5.74 7.95 5.88
CA LEU A 489 6.70 7.68 6.95
C LEU A 489 7.65 6.55 6.54
N SER A 490 8.94 6.79 6.62
CA SER A 490 9.98 5.83 6.23
C SER A 490 10.20 4.76 7.29
N CYS A 491 10.35 5.17 8.56
CA CYS A 491 10.52 4.31 9.72
C CYS A 491 9.93 4.97 10.97
N ARG A 492 9.46 4.15 11.92
CA ARG A 492 9.04 4.58 13.26
C ARG A 492 10.27 5.02 14.05
N LYS A 493 10.15 6.10 14.82
CA LYS A 493 11.20 6.60 15.73
C LYS A 493 10.61 6.88 17.12
N PRO A 494 11.41 6.97 18.19
CA PRO A 494 10.90 7.43 19.49
C PRO A 494 10.29 8.84 19.40
N MET A 495 10.92 9.73 18.63
CA MET A 495 10.44 11.07 18.32
C MET A 495 10.77 11.41 16.87
N ILE A 496 9.88 12.10 16.17
CA ILE A 496 10.13 12.69 14.85
C ILE A 496 10.17 14.21 14.99
N TYR A 497 11.16 14.83 14.37
CA TYR A 497 11.29 16.29 14.33
C TYR A 497 10.94 16.81 12.93
N GLU A 498 9.77 17.42 12.80
CA GLU A 498 9.36 18.11 11.59
C GLU A 498 9.95 19.52 11.53
N CYS A 499 10.00 20.09 10.32
CA CYS A 499 10.36 21.49 10.16
C CYS A 499 9.23 22.36 10.72
N GLY A 500 9.58 23.26 11.65
CA GLY A 500 8.67 24.23 12.27
C GLY A 500 8.75 25.62 11.68
N GLU A 501 8.14 26.59 12.37
CA GLU A 501 8.23 28.02 12.02
C GLU A 501 9.66 28.57 12.12
N SER A 502 10.51 27.97 12.97
CA SER A 502 11.93 28.34 13.11
C SER A 502 12.79 27.98 11.89
N CYS A 503 12.27 27.22 10.92
CA CYS A 503 13.03 26.77 9.75
C CYS A 503 12.91 27.73 8.57
N ASN A 504 13.99 27.93 7.83
CA ASN A 504 13.98 28.74 6.60
C ASN A 504 13.39 28.01 5.38
N CYS A 505 13.15 26.70 5.50
CA CYS A 505 12.60 25.90 4.41
C CYS A 505 11.11 26.18 4.19
N SER A 506 10.69 26.07 2.94
CA SER A 506 9.32 26.34 2.48
C SER A 506 8.27 25.45 3.14
N THR A 507 7.01 25.86 3.05
CA THR A 507 5.84 25.07 3.48
C THR A 507 5.67 23.77 2.68
N ASN A 508 6.24 23.72 1.47
CA ASN A 508 6.29 22.53 0.63
C ASN A 508 7.45 21.59 0.98
N CYS A 509 8.24 21.89 2.01
CA CYS A 509 9.27 21.00 2.50
C CYS A 509 8.70 19.61 2.81
N ARG A 510 9.41 18.56 2.38
CA ARG A 510 9.01 17.16 2.61
C ARG A 510 9.03 16.77 4.09
N ASN A 511 9.76 17.52 4.93
CA ASN A 511 9.77 17.37 6.38
C ASN A 511 8.66 18.19 7.06
N ARG A 512 7.55 18.44 6.34
CA ARG A 512 6.32 19.05 6.85
C ARG A 512 5.15 18.20 6.35
N VAL A 513 4.70 17.23 7.14
CA VAL A 513 3.68 16.26 6.72
C VAL A 513 2.48 16.36 7.65
N THR A 514 2.67 16.06 8.92
CA THR A 514 1.56 15.93 9.88
C THR A 514 0.94 17.29 10.22
N GLN A 515 1.75 18.36 10.26
CA GLN A 515 1.28 19.74 10.47
C GLN A 515 0.36 20.27 9.36
N LYS A 516 0.23 19.57 8.22
CA LYS A 516 -0.66 19.96 7.11
C LYS A 516 -2.10 19.49 7.30
N GLY A 517 -2.37 18.74 8.38
CA GLY A 517 -3.69 18.18 8.64
C GLY A 517 -4.04 16.98 7.74
N PRO A 518 -5.16 16.30 8.04
CA PRO A 518 -5.60 15.14 7.30
C PRO A 518 -6.03 15.48 5.87
N ARG A 519 -5.90 14.51 4.96
CA ARG A 519 -6.28 14.63 3.54
C ARG A 519 -7.14 13.45 3.06
N LEU A 520 -7.84 12.81 3.98
CA LEU A 520 -8.66 11.63 3.74
C LEU A 520 -10.14 11.98 3.97
N HIS A 521 -11.04 11.36 3.19
CA HIS A 521 -12.48 11.45 3.41
C HIS A 521 -12.87 10.52 4.56
N PHE A 522 -12.99 11.10 5.76
CA PHE A 522 -13.39 10.37 6.94
C PHE A 522 -14.90 10.19 7.06
N GLU A 523 -15.27 9.02 7.53
CA GLU A 523 -16.64 8.68 7.89
C GLU A 523 -16.64 8.11 9.31
N VAL A 524 -17.34 8.79 10.22
CA VAL A 524 -17.69 8.27 11.53
C VAL A 524 -18.96 7.43 11.37
N PHE A 525 -18.89 6.15 11.71
CA PHE A 525 -19.97 5.21 11.47
C PHE A 525 -20.37 4.45 12.73
N ARG A 526 -21.65 4.08 12.83
CA ARG A 526 -22.12 3.23 13.94
C ARG A 526 -21.67 1.79 13.71
N THR A 527 -20.89 1.24 14.63
CA THR A 527 -20.51 -0.18 14.65
C THR A 527 -21.62 -1.02 15.30
N THR A 528 -21.58 -2.34 15.11
CA THR A 528 -22.55 -3.27 15.69
C THR A 528 -22.36 -3.50 17.19
N ASN A 529 -21.13 -3.40 17.70
CA ASN A 529 -20.79 -3.84 19.07
C ASN A 529 -19.81 -2.92 19.81
N ARG A 530 -19.23 -1.89 19.18
CA ARG A 530 -18.16 -1.04 19.74
C ARG A 530 -18.51 0.46 19.75
N GLY A 531 -19.79 0.80 19.65
CA GLY A 531 -20.20 2.21 19.58
C GLY A 531 -19.91 2.81 18.21
N TRP A 532 -19.36 4.02 18.19
CA TRP A 532 -18.97 4.73 16.97
C TRP A 532 -17.54 4.34 16.56
N GLY A 533 -17.31 4.15 15.27
CA GLY A 533 -16.02 3.83 14.67
C GLY A 533 -15.62 4.86 13.63
N LEU A 534 -14.35 4.83 13.21
CA LEU A 534 -13.82 5.66 12.14
C LEU A 534 -13.43 4.79 10.95
N ARG A 535 -13.78 5.21 9.73
CA ARG A 535 -13.28 4.62 8.48
C ARG A 535 -13.01 5.72 7.45
N CYS A 536 -12.37 5.38 6.33
CA CYS A 536 -12.11 6.31 5.23
C CYS A 536 -12.58 5.75 3.89
N TRP A 537 -12.97 6.63 2.97
CA TRP A 537 -13.44 6.23 1.63
C TRP A 537 -12.29 5.87 0.68
N GLU A 538 -11.13 6.49 0.83
CA GLU A 538 -9.93 6.14 0.07
C GLU A 538 -9.17 4.93 0.62
N PRO A 539 -8.38 4.25 -0.22
CA PRO A 539 -7.32 3.36 0.26
C PRO A 539 -6.28 4.17 1.04
N VAL A 540 -5.67 3.56 2.07
CA VAL A 540 -4.56 4.18 2.81
C VAL A 540 -3.31 3.32 2.68
N ARG A 541 -2.24 3.90 2.14
CA ARG A 541 -0.96 3.21 2.00
C ARG A 541 -0.23 3.12 3.35
N ALA A 542 0.55 2.07 3.55
CA ALA A 542 1.36 1.90 4.77
C ALA A 542 2.32 3.09 4.92
N GLY A 543 2.40 3.64 6.13
CA GLY A 543 3.17 4.84 6.45
C GLY A 543 2.47 6.15 6.07
N SER A 544 1.25 6.14 5.53
CA SER A 544 0.50 7.40 5.32
C SER A 544 0.06 7.99 6.65
N PHE A 545 0.17 9.31 6.77
CA PHE A 545 -0.44 10.05 7.87
C PHE A 545 -1.97 9.99 7.78
N ILE A 546 -2.62 9.74 8.92
CA ILE A 546 -4.08 9.64 9.03
C ILE A 546 -4.62 10.91 9.69
N CYS A 547 -4.37 11.09 10.99
CA CYS A 547 -4.78 12.27 11.75
C CYS A 547 -3.99 12.38 13.06
N GLU A 548 -4.11 13.52 13.74
CA GLU A 548 -3.59 13.71 15.10
C GLU A 548 -4.60 13.20 16.16
N TYR A 549 -4.13 12.76 17.32
CA TYR A 549 -5.00 12.62 18.50
C TYR A 549 -5.23 13.99 19.16
N ALA A 550 -6.24 14.73 18.70
CA ALA A 550 -6.54 16.06 19.22
C ALA A 550 -7.47 16.01 20.44
N GLY A 551 -7.13 16.80 21.46
CA GLY A 551 -7.92 16.97 22.68
C GLY A 551 -7.25 17.94 23.66
N GLU A 552 -7.63 17.89 24.92
CA GLU A 552 -7.01 18.68 25.99
C GLU A 552 -5.90 17.89 26.68
N VAL A 553 -4.69 18.46 26.76
CA VAL A 553 -3.61 17.89 27.56
C VAL A 553 -3.95 18.03 29.04
N ILE A 554 -3.93 16.91 29.76
CA ILE A 554 -4.29 16.85 31.18
C ILE A 554 -3.08 16.51 32.04
N ASP A 555 -3.02 17.12 33.22
CA ASP A 555 -2.02 16.83 34.25
C ASP A 555 -2.48 15.64 35.11
N GLU A 556 -1.56 14.79 35.56
CA GLU A 556 -1.86 13.57 36.32
C GLU A 556 -2.70 13.85 37.57
N LEU A 557 -2.47 14.97 38.23
CA LEU A 557 -3.18 15.40 39.43
C LEU A 557 -4.67 15.68 39.17
N LYS A 558 -5.05 16.06 37.94
CA LYS A 558 -6.46 16.35 37.58
C LYS A 558 -7.27 15.09 37.29
N VAL A 559 -6.62 13.99 36.91
CA VAL A 559 -7.29 12.71 36.61
C VAL A 559 -7.89 12.09 37.88
N ASN A 560 -7.23 12.27 39.02
CA ASN A 560 -7.67 11.69 40.30
C ASN A 560 -8.81 12.45 40.99
N LEU A 561 -9.16 13.66 40.53
CA LEU A 561 -10.14 14.53 41.21
C LEU A 561 -11.58 14.39 40.66
N ASN A 562 -11.74 13.89 39.45
CA ASN A 562 -13.05 13.76 38.80
C ASN A 562 -13.37 12.29 38.54
N ASP A 563 -14.06 11.66 39.48
CA ASP A 563 -14.52 10.27 39.51
C ASP A 563 -15.55 9.89 38.39
N THR A 564 -15.54 10.60 37.26
CA THR A 564 -16.32 10.27 36.07
C THR A 564 -15.42 9.58 35.05
N GLU A 565 -15.68 8.30 34.79
CA GLU A 565 -14.97 7.48 33.79
C GLU A 565 -14.83 8.26 32.46
N ASP A 566 -13.58 8.46 32.02
CA ASP A 566 -13.25 9.12 30.74
C ASP A 566 -12.69 8.08 29.78
N ASP A 567 -13.53 7.68 28.85
CA ASP A 567 -13.23 6.66 27.83
C ASP A 567 -12.40 7.19 26.66
N TYR A 568 -12.08 8.49 26.67
CA TYR A 568 -11.41 9.20 25.58
C TYR A 568 -10.04 9.73 26.00
N ILE A 569 -9.39 9.11 26.99
CA ILE A 569 -8.02 9.42 27.38
C ILE A 569 -7.04 8.63 26.51
N PHE A 570 -6.16 9.34 25.83
CA PHE A 570 -4.97 8.76 25.21
C PHE A 570 -3.77 8.82 26.17
N GLN A 571 -3.04 7.71 26.24
CA GLN A 571 -1.78 7.59 26.96
C GLN A 571 -0.79 6.81 26.08
N THR A 572 0.50 7.17 26.15
CA THR A 572 1.56 6.47 25.41
C THR A 572 1.93 5.16 26.09
N VAL A 573 1.05 4.18 26.04
CA VAL A 573 1.30 2.82 26.51
C VAL A 573 2.10 2.03 25.47
N CYS A 574 2.86 1.02 25.93
CA CYS A 574 3.66 0.19 25.05
C CYS A 574 2.81 -0.39 23.89
N PRO A 575 3.13 -0.06 22.63
CA PRO A 575 2.41 -0.60 21.48
C PRO A 575 2.59 -2.12 21.37
N GLY A 576 1.60 -2.80 20.76
CA GLY A 576 1.73 -4.21 20.45
C GLY A 576 2.93 -4.55 19.56
N GLU A 577 3.38 -5.80 19.63
CA GLU A 577 4.59 -6.32 18.97
C GLU A 577 4.65 -6.02 17.46
N LYS A 578 3.50 -6.10 16.75
CA LYS A 578 3.42 -5.77 15.31
C LYS A 578 3.88 -4.33 15.03
N THR A 579 3.51 -3.37 15.89
CA THR A 579 3.91 -1.97 15.77
C THR A 579 5.40 -1.79 16.05
N LEU A 580 5.93 -2.46 17.07
CA LEU A 580 7.36 -2.41 17.40
C LEU A 580 8.24 -3.02 16.29
N LYS A 581 7.71 -4.02 15.57
CA LYS A 581 8.38 -4.68 14.43
C LYS A 581 8.16 -3.98 13.08
N TRP A 582 7.51 -2.83 13.04
CA TRP A 582 7.18 -2.15 11.77
C TRP A 582 8.41 -1.72 10.95
N ASN A 583 9.56 -1.54 11.62
CA ASN A 583 10.83 -1.20 11.00
C ASN A 583 11.66 -2.41 10.57
N CYS A 584 11.28 -3.63 10.94
CA CYS A 584 12.08 -4.81 10.62
C CYS A 584 12.08 -5.04 9.10
N GLY A 585 13.25 -5.27 8.54
CA GLY A 585 13.52 -5.54 7.13
C GLY A 585 14.95 -5.17 6.76
N PRO A 586 15.37 -3.92 7.05
CA PRO A 586 16.73 -3.43 6.79
C PRO A 586 17.86 -4.26 7.39
N GLU A 587 17.60 -5.12 8.38
CA GLU A 587 18.59 -6.07 8.89
C GLU A 587 19.10 -7.03 7.80
N LEU A 588 18.29 -7.29 6.76
CA LEU A 588 18.69 -8.06 5.58
C LEU A 588 19.69 -7.31 4.68
N LEU A 589 19.84 -6.00 4.88
CA LEU A 589 20.88 -5.17 4.26
C LEU A 589 22.16 -5.10 5.12
N GLY A 590 22.17 -5.77 6.28
CA GLY A 590 23.28 -5.71 7.25
C GLY A 590 23.18 -4.53 8.22
N GLU A 591 22.08 -3.77 8.23
CA GLU A 591 21.87 -2.70 9.20
C GLU A 591 21.58 -3.26 10.60
N ALA A 592 21.89 -2.47 11.64
CA ALA A 592 21.54 -2.82 13.00
C ALA A 592 20.02 -2.82 13.18
N SER A 593 19.50 -3.76 13.98
CA SER A 593 18.08 -3.77 14.32
C SER A 593 17.72 -2.50 15.08
N THR A 594 16.64 -1.86 14.68
CA THR A 594 16.03 -0.72 15.39
C THR A 594 14.84 -1.14 16.25
N TYR A 595 14.65 -2.47 16.41
CA TYR A 595 13.62 -3.02 17.27
C TYR A 595 13.89 -2.62 18.72
N VAL A 596 12.86 -2.05 19.35
CA VAL A 596 12.83 -1.76 20.78
C VAL A 596 11.92 -2.80 21.40
N SER A 597 12.42 -3.52 22.40
CA SER A 597 11.61 -4.52 23.11
C SER A 597 10.51 -3.85 23.94
N ALA A 598 9.48 -4.61 24.32
CA ALA A 598 8.42 -4.08 25.16
C ALA A 598 8.94 -3.63 26.55
N ASP A 599 9.99 -4.27 27.05
CA ASP A 599 10.60 -3.98 28.36
C ASP A 599 11.48 -2.72 28.35
N GLU A 600 12.00 -2.33 27.19
CA GLU A 600 12.80 -1.11 26.99
C GLU A 600 11.94 0.11 26.61
N PHE A 601 10.63 -0.09 26.41
CA PHE A 601 9.74 0.97 25.99
C PHE A 601 9.35 1.86 27.18
N GLU A 602 9.74 3.13 27.12
CA GLU A 602 9.38 4.14 28.11
C GLU A 602 8.20 5.00 27.62
N PRO A 603 7.05 4.99 28.33
CA PRO A 603 5.94 5.92 28.09
C PRO A 603 6.37 7.39 28.23
N LEU A 604 5.81 8.23 27.36
CA LEU A 604 5.87 9.68 27.54
C LEU A 604 4.86 10.14 28.61
N PRO A 605 5.14 11.26 29.31
CA PRO A 605 4.27 11.75 30.37
C PRO A 605 2.94 12.34 29.86
N ILE A 606 2.83 12.65 28.56
CA ILE A 606 1.63 13.25 27.98
C ILE A 606 0.38 12.37 28.12
N LYS A 607 -0.72 13.01 28.54
CA LYS A 607 -2.08 12.45 28.54
C LYS A 607 -3.01 13.44 27.87
N ILE A 608 -3.86 12.96 26.95
CA ILE A 608 -4.78 13.80 26.19
C ILE A 608 -6.20 13.28 26.39
N SER A 609 -7.11 14.11 26.90
CA SER A 609 -8.55 13.79 26.97
C SER A 609 -9.28 14.38 25.77
N ALA A 610 -10.02 13.53 25.04
CA ALA A 610 -10.91 13.92 23.97
C ALA A 610 -12.41 13.84 24.39
N LYS A 611 -12.72 13.86 25.69
CA LYS A 611 -14.08 13.71 26.22
C LYS A 611 -15.00 14.86 25.80
N ASN A 612 -14.59 16.08 26.13
CA ASN A 612 -15.37 17.30 25.91
C ASN A 612 -14.95 18.03 24.63
N MET A 613 -13.70 17.85 24.19
CA MET A 613 -13.13 18.52 23.04
C MET A 613 -12.16 17.58 22.32
N GLY A 614 -12.34 17.34 21.03
CA GLY A 614 -11.44 16.46 20.25
C GLY A 614 -11.77 16.45 18.75
N ASN A 615 -11.00 15.72 17.95
CA ASN A 615 -11.24 15.54 16.50
C ASN A 615 -11.80 14.13 16.17
N VAL A 616 -11.72 13.73 14.91
CA VAL A 616 -12.11 12.39 14.43
C VAL A 616 -11.40 11.22 15.15
N SER A 617 -10.19 11.44 15.67
CA SER A 617 -9.36 10.35 16.22
C SER A 617 -10.01 9.65 17.42
N ARG A 618 -10.83 10.38 18.19
CA ARG A 618 -11.57 9.87 19.35
C ARG A 618 -12.55 8.74 19.03
N PHE A 619 -12.85 8.54 17.74
CA PHE A 619 -13.73 7.49 17.23
C PHE A 619 -12.96 6.27 16.70
N MET A 620 -11.62 6.27 16.71
CA MET A 620 -10.87 5.07 16.34
C MET A 620 -10.93 4.05 17.46
N ASN A 621 -11.55 2.90 17.19
CA ASN A 621 -11.72 1.84 18.17
C ASN A 621 -10.44 1.03 18.42
N HIS A 622 -10.45 0.32 19.55
CA HIS A 622 -9.43 -0.67 19.85
C HIS A 622 -9.49 -1.89 18.91
N SER A 623 -8.32 -2.38 18.51
CA SER A 623 -8.14 -3.72 17.97
C SER A 623 -6.85 -4.37 18.48
N CYS A 624 -6.91 -5.67 18.81
CA CYS A 624 -5.72 -6.49 19.07
C CYS A 624 -4.95 -6.84 17.78
N SER A 625 -5.51 -6.51 16.61
CA SER A 625 -4.84 -6.62 15.30
C SER A 625 -5.08 -5.33 14.52
N PRO A 626 -4.47 -4.22 14.98
CA PRO A 626 -4.75 -2.91 14.45
C PRO A 626 -4.23 -2.74 13.02
N ASN A 627 -4.73 -1.72 12.34
CA ASN A 627 -4.24 -1.26 11.05
C ASN A 627 -3.63 0.16 11.14
N VAL A 628 -3.69 0.79 12.31
CA VAL A 628 -3.14 2.11 12.60
C VAL A 628 -2.21 2.03 13.82
N PHE A 629 -1.13 2.81 13.81
CA PHE A 629 -0.28 3.03 14.97
C PHE A 629 -0.01 4.52 15.18
N TRP A 630 0.47 4.90 16.35
CA TRP A 630 0.79 6.28 16.70
C TRP A 630 2.31 6.52 16.76
N GLN A 631 2.71 7.76 16.48
CA GLN A 631 4.08 8.23 16.39
C GLN A 631 4.18 9.64 17.02
N PRO A 632 5.04 9.85 18.02
CA PRO A 632 5.33 11.18 18.54
C PRO A 632 6.01 12.06 17.49
N VAL A 633 5.50 13.28 17.31
CA VAL A 633 6.02 14.28 16.37
C VAL A 633 6.12 15.63 17.05
N GLN A 634 7.24 16.32 16.83
CA GLN A 634 7.49 17.66 17.32
C GLN A 634 7.75 18.62 16.16
N TYR A 635 7.09 19.78 16.14
CA TYR A 635 7.32 20.80 15.10
C TYR A 635 7.17 22.25 15.56
N ASP A 636 6.33 22.54 16.55
CA ASP A 636 5.98 23.90 16.98
C ASP A 636 6.64 24.34 18.30
N HIS A 637 6.88 23.40 19.22
CA HIS A 637 7.65 23.60 20.45
C HIS A 637 8.79 22.57 20.59
N GLY A 638 9.54 22.60 21.70
CA GLY A 638 10.68 21.72 21.99
C GLY A 638 10.58 21.09 23.37
N ASP A 639 9.36 20.68 23.74
CA ASP A 639 9.06 19.93 24.96
C ASP A 639 8.74 18.49 24.56
N ASP A 640 9.79 17.66 24.53
CA ASP A 640 9.70 16.26 24.11
C ASP A 640 8.82 15.40 25.05
N GLY A 641 8.44 15.92 26.22
CA GLY A 641 7.49 15.27 27.12
C GLY A 641 6.03 15.41 26.66
N HIS A 642 5.71 16.43 25.85
CA HIS A 642 4.36 16.72 25.37
C HIS A 642 4.27 16.87 23.84
N PRO A 643 4.74 15.88 23.06
CA PRO A 643 4.70 15.97 21.60
C PRO A 643 3.28 15.85 21.07
N HIS A 644 3.12 16.13 19.78
CA HIS A 644 1.91 15.76 19.06
C HIS A 644 1.87 14.25 18.83
N ILE A 645 0.70 13.65 19.03
CA ILE A 645 0.49 12.21 18.81
C ILE A 645 -0.16 12.02 17.44
N MET A 646 0.63 11.57 16.47
CA MET A 646 0.21 11.44 15.08
C MET A 646 -0.04 9.98 14.72
N PHE A 647 -1.19 9.69 14.11
CA PHE A 647 -1.52 8.35 13.63
C PHE A 647 -1.06 8.12 12.19
N PHE A 648 -0.48 6.95 11.96
CA PHE A 648 -0.02 6.47 10.66
C PHE A 648 -0.56 5.07 10.37
N ALA A 649 -0.75 4.78 9.10
CA ALA A 649 -1.18 3.45 8.66
C ALA A 649 -0.07 2.41 8.87
N LEU A 650 -0.37 1.36 9.64
CA LEU A 650 0.54 0.24 9.90
C LEU A 650 0.75 -0.63 8.66
N LYS A 651 -0.32 -0.83 7.89
CA LYS A 651 -0.35 -1.65 6.67
C LYS A 651 -1.16 -0.96 5.59
N HIS A 652 -1.23 -1.54 4.40
CA HIS A 652 -2.16 -1.07 3.38
C HIS A 652 -3.59 -1.33 3.85
N ILE A 653 -4.42 -0.28 3.87
CA ILE A 653 -5.79 -0.31 4.37
C ILE A 653 -6.73 -0.14 3.16
N PRO A 654 -7.55 -1.15 2.84
CA PRO A 654 -8.57 -1.01 1.82
C PRO A 654 -9.61 0.07 2.17
N PRO A 655 -10.27 0.68 1.18
CA PRO A 655 -11.42 1.56 1.38
C PRO A 655 -12.45 0.97 2.35
N MET A 656 -13.09 1.82 3.13
CA MET A 656 -14.19 1.47 4.05
C MET A 656 -13.81 0.49 5.18
N THR A 657 -12.54 0.15 5.33
CA THR A 657 -12.05 -0.63 6.47
C THR A 657 -12.02 0.26 7.72
N GLU A 658 -12.54 -0.26 8.83
CA GLU A 658 -12.47 0.44 10.13
C GLU A 658 -11.01 0.69 10.53
N LEU A 659 -10.71 1.94 10.90
CA LEU A 659 -9.43 2.37 11.43
C LEU A 659 -9.38 2.06 12.92
N THR A 660 -8.40 1.26 13.32
CA THR A 660 -8.24 0.79 14.69
C THR A 660 -6.77 0.81 15.11
N TYR A 661 -6.54 1.17 16.38
CA TYR A 661 -5.21 1.12 16.99
C TYR A 661 -5.24 0.28 18.27
N ASP A 662 -4.05 -0.14 18.73
CA ASP A 662 -3.92 -0.84 20.00
C ASP A 662 -3.97 0.18 21.15
N TYR A 663 -4.94 0.05 22.05
CA TYR A 663 -5.08 0.90 23.24
C TYR A 663 -4.06 0.53 24.31
N GLY A 664 -3.25 -0.51 24.08
CA GLY A 664 -2.34 -1.13 25.03
C GLY A 664 -3.05 -2.07 25.99
N VAL A 665 -2.28 -2.56 26.96
CA VAL A 665 -2.78 -3.32 28.10
C VAL A 665 -2.38 -2.52 29.33
N ALA A 666 -3.32 -2.30 30.26
CA ALA A 666 -2.95 -1.77 31.57
C ALA A 666 -1.94 -2.72 32.22
N GLY A 667 -0.71 -2.26 32.44
CA GLY A 667 0.30 -3.04 33.13
C GLY A 667 -0.22 -3.49 34.50
N ALA A 668 -0.10 -4.79 34.78
CA ALA A 668 0.02 -5.23 36.16
C ALA A 668 1.27 -4.54 36.72
N GLU A 669 1.17 -3.98 37.92
CA GLU A 669 2.24 -3.23 38.62
C GLU A 669 2.26 -1.71 38.38
N SER A 670 1.28 -1.04 38.98
CA SER A 670 1.61 0.10 39.86
C SER A 670 0.89 -0.13 41.19
N SER A 671 1.64 -0.69 42.14
CA SER A 671 1.25 -0.82 43.55
C SER A 671 1.10 0.58 44.15
N GLY A 672 -0.06 1.20 43.93
CA GLY A 672 -0.36 2.55 44.39
C GLY A 672 -1.73 3.03 43.93
N SER A 673 -2.77 2.67 44.67
CA SER A 673 -4.08 3.33 44.75
C SER A 673 -4.66 3.91 43.44
N GLY A 674 -5.20 3.04 42.58
CA GLY A 674 -6.04 3.42 41.44
C GLY A 674 -6.20 2.25 40.48
N SER A 675 -7.11 1.32 40.75
CA SER A 675 -7.36 0.17 39.88
C SER A 675 -7.79 0.66 38.49
N ARG A 676 -6.87 0.62 37.52
CA ARG A 676 -7.22 0.78 36.10
C ARG A 676 -8.13 -0.40 35.73
N ARG A 677 -9.39 -0.11 35.42
CA ARG A 677 -10.39 -1.13 35.08
C ARG A 677 -10.12 -1.62 33.66
N THR A 678 -9.86 -2.92 33.52
CA THR A 678 -9.78 -3.61 32.24
C THR A 678 -11.17 -3.63 31.58
N LYS A 679 -11.24 -3.39 30.26
CA LYS A 679 -12.47 -3.49 29.48
C LYS A 679 -12.45 -4.72 28.60
N ASN A 680 -13.62 -5.32 28.40
CA ASN A 680 -13.77 -6.46 27.49
C ASN A 680 -13.50 -6.03 26.04
N CYS A 681 -12.64 -6.79 25.36
CA CYS A 681 -12.29 -6.56 23.97
C CYS A 681 -13.30 -7.23 23.02
N MET A 682 -13.94 -6.41 22.19
CA MET A 682 -14.91 -6.86 21.18
C MET A 682 -14.39 -6.63 19.75
N CYS A 683 -13.07 -6.63 19.56
CA CYS A 683 -12.46 -6.30 18.26
C CYS A 683 -12.66 -7.34 17.16
N GLY A 684 -13.05 -8.56 17.52
CA GLY A 684 -13.29 -9.67 16.57
C GLY A 684 -12.02 -10.28 15.97
N SER A 685 -10.82 -9.86 16.39
CA SER A 685 -9.57 -10.49 15.94
C SER A 685 -9.46 -11.94 16.42
N GLN A 686 -8.89 -12.82 15.60
CA GLN A 686 -8.58 -14.20 15.99
C GLN A 686 -7.56 -14.27 17.13
N ASN A 687 -6.66 -13.29 17.21
CA ASN A 687 -5.64 -13.14 18.26
C ASN A 687 -6.07 -12.11 19.31
N CYS A 688 -7.37 -12.02 19.59
CA CYS A 688 -7.90 -11.09 20.59
C CYS A 688 -7.35 -11.43 21.99
N ARG A 689 -6.85 -10.42 22.70
CA ARG A 689 -6.41 -10.54 24.11
C ARG A 689 -7.57 -10.73 25.09
N GLY A 690 -8.81 -10.57 24.63
CA GLY A 690 -10.03 -10.62 25.44
C GLY A 690 -10.29 -9.35 26.26
N LEU A 691 -9.25 -8.60 26.60
CA LEU A 691 -9.29 -7.41 27.45
C LEU A 691 -8.32 -6.34 26.93
N PHE A 692 -8.56 -5.08 27.29
CA PHE A 692 -7.61 -3.97 27.14
C PHE A 692 -7.69 -3.01 28.33
#